data_AF-A0A9E3MFD5-F1
#
_entry.id   AF-A0A9E3MFD5-F1
#
_cell.length_a   1.000
_cell.length_b   1.000
_cell.length_c   1.000
_cell.angle_alpha   90.00
_cell.angle_beta   90.00
_cell.angle_gamma   90.00
#
_symmetry.space_group_name_H-M   'P 1'
#
loop_
_entity.id
_entity.type
_entity.pdbx_description
1 polymer ?
#
loop_
_entity_poly.entity_id
_entity_poly.type
_entity_poly.pdbx_seq_one_letter_code
_entity_poly.pdbx_strand_id
1 'polypeptide(L)'
;MGGVFGRWCGAAWLMLAALLVSLAGCDNSPWESGAASQNTLFTAMQESSPRHMDPTASYWANDTTFTYQIYEPLYAYHYLKRPYQLVGKTAQEVAKPRFYDKDGALLPDDAPAAQVAESVYDIKIKPGILYQPHPAFAKDANGRYYYHSMKPGELAGRTSPLQFEHQGTRELVADDYVYALKRHATTRIIAPIFGIFSEYVIGLKEYGDLIRKEDRKLRAGLDPASLDLPFLDFRKYPLAGATAPDKYTLRVRIKGRYPQWSYWMSMTFMAPVPWEADAFYAQPGMAEASLTLDTWPVGTGPFMETEYFQDRRQVMTRNPNYRGEPYPCEGMPGDKEAGLLDDCGKKTPFVDRIVVTAEREKVPQKAKFLQGYYDVEVFERTDLGMEYNVAKQDSEEIRKEYDAKGFRLDRFDDVWKYNIGYNMLDPVIGKGDTPEQQEKNRKLRQAINIAIDWEEYSKIFPNHAGVTAQTPLPSGIFGSRQGTPEGINPYTHRLVNGQPVRRSIDEARKLMVEAGYPDGRDARTGRPLVINYDYYALPTPERKVEIDWVVRQLAKLNIQLEVRATDNNQFQEKTRKGKHQLFWYGWNADYPDAENFLFLFYGPNAKSVSDGENTENYQNPVFDRLFEQMKTLDDGPAKQALIDQMIKILEADASESFGFYPYSSAAVQHWVYNSKPAILIRDHGRYLRVDVDERRRAQAAWNKPVWWPMVLLTLALAGLLLLAVRSFKRRERMNARGELLPA
;
A
#
# COMPACT_ATOMS: atom_id res chain seq x y z
N MET A 1 56.13 45.19 -17.77
CA MET A 1 55.13 44.36 -17.04
C MET A 1 53.72 44.37 -17.66
N GLY A 2 53.37 45.27 -18.59
CA GLY A 2 52.00 45.34 -19.16
C GLY A 2 51.54 44.14 -20.01
N GLY A 3 52.45 43.41 -20.67
CA GLY A 3 52.09 42.27 -21.52
C GLY A 3 51.69 40.99 -20.77
N VAL A 4 52.18 40.81 -19.53
CA VAL A 4 51.85 39.64 -18.71
C VAL A 4 50.46 39.82 -18.08
N PHE A 5 50.15 41.02 -17.56
CA PHE A 5 48.86 41.31 -16.93
C PHE A 5 47.66 41.23 -17.90
N GLY A 6 47.84 41.64 -19.16
CA GLY A 6 46.81 41.51 -20.20
C GLY A 6 46.46 40.06 -20.53
N ARG A 7 47.46 39.16 -20.52
CA ARG A 7 47.25 37.71 -20.71
C ARG A 7 46.50 37.06 -19.54
N TRP A 8 46.78 37.49 -18.31
CA TRP A 8 46.07 37.00 -17.11
C TRP A 8 44.62 37.51 -17.04
N CYS A 9 44.35 38.75 -17.46
CA CYS A 9 42.98 39.27 -17.58
C CYS A 9 42.17 38.54 -18.66
N GLY A 10 42.78 38.25 -19.82
CA GLY A 10 42.12 37.46 -20.88
C GLY A 10 41.79 36.03 -20.45
N ALA A 11 42.71 35.37 -19.72
CA ALA A 11 42.48 34.04 -19.16
C ALA A 11 41.38 34.05 -18.08
N ALA A 12 41.33 35.09 -17.24
CA ALA A 12 40.26 35.26 -16.25
C ALA A 12 38.88 35.50 -16.91
N TRP A 13 38.82 36.24 -18.03
CA TRP A 13 37.59 36.40 -18.82
C TRP A 13 37.12 35.10 -19.47
N LEU A 14 38.05 34.31 -20.01
CA LEU A 14 37.72 32.99 -20.57
C LEU A 14 37.25 32.02 -19.48
N MET A 15 37.88 32.05 -18.29
CA MET A 15 37.43 31.23 -17.15
C MET A 15 36.08 31.69 -16.62
N LEU A 16 35.81 32.99 -16.49
CA LEU A 16 34.52 33.51 -16.05
C LEU A 16 33.42 33.24 -17.08
N ALA A 17 33.70 33.41 -18.37
CA ALA A 17 32.76 33.07 -19.44
C ALA A 17 32.49 31.56 -19.49
N ALA A 18 33.52 30.72 -19.34
CA ALA A 18 33.35 29.28 -19.22
C ALA A 18 32.55 28.89 -17.98
N LEU A 19 32.76 29.56 -16.84
CA LEU A 19 32.00 29.36 -15.62
C LEU A 19 30.52 29.77 -15.80
N LEU A 20 30.25 30.92 -16.42
CA LEU A 20 28.90 31.40 -16.71
C LEU A 20 28.17 30.51 -17.73
N VAL A 21 28.87 29.99 -18.74
CA VAL A 21 28.32 29.00 -19.68
C VAL A 21 28.07 27.67 -18.99
N SER A 22 28.93 27.24 -18.06
CA SER A 22 28.72 26.01 -17.29
C SER A 22 27.54 26.13 -16.32
N LEU A 23 27.31 27.30 -15.74
CA LEU A 23 26.13 27.58 -14.90
C LEU A 23 24.84 27.69 -15.74
N ALA A 24 24.95 28.07 -17.02
CA ALA A 24 23.81 28.13 -17.93
C ALA A 24 23.32 26.74 -18.40
N GLY A 25 24.13 25.69 -18.23
CA GLY A 25 23.81 24.31 -18.60
C GLY A 25 23.19 23.47 -17.48
N CYS A 26 23.03 24.01 -16.27
CA CYS A 26 22.39 23.29 -15.17
C CYS A 26 20.85 23.33 -15.32
N ASP A 27 20.31 22.32 -15.99
CA ASP A 27 18.88 21.99 -15.90
C ASP A 27 18.61 21.34 -14.53
N ASN A 28 17.54 21.78 -13.85
CA ASN A 28 17.10 21.21 -12.57
C ASN A 28 16.25 19.94 -12.75
N SER A 29 16.05 19.50 -13.99
CA SER A 29 15.41 18.20 -14.28
C SER A 29 16.16 17.06 -13.59
N PRO A 30 15.47 16.23 -12.78
CA PRO A 30 16.05 15.00 -12.23
C PRO A 30 16.19 13.90 -13.29
N TRP A 31 15.64 14.11 -14.49
CA TRP A 31 15.61 13.15 -15.58
C TRP A 31 16.58 13.49 -16.70
N GLU A 32 16.99 12.47 -17.44
CA GLU A 32 17.79 12.62 -18.65
C GLU A 32 17.11 13.51 -19.70
N SER A 33 17.91 14.18 -20.52
CA SER A 33 17.39 15.02 -21.61
C SER A 33 16.50 14.19 -22.54
N GLY A 34 15.31 14.71 -22.84
CA GLY A 34 14.31 14.03 -23.66
C GLY A 34 13.34 13.11 -22.90
N ALA A 35 13.55 12.87 -21.59
CA ALA A 35 12.67 12.03 -20.77
C ALA A 35 11.19 12.47 -20.83
N ALA A 36 10.93 13.78 -20.85
CA ALA A 36 9.61 14.37 -20.96
C ALA A 36 8.81 13.90 -22.20
N SER A 37 9.50 13.49 -23.27
CA SER A 37 8.87 13.07 -24.54
C SER A 37 8.69 11.55 -24.64
N GLN A 38 9.13 10.77 -23.66
CA GLN A 38 9.03 9.31 -23.67
C GLN A 38 7.66 8.86 -23.15
N ASN A 39 7.09 7.77 -23.67
CA ASN A 39 5.86 7.15 -23.13
C ASN A 39 6.16 6.37 -21.82
N THR A 40 6.67 7.09 -20.83
CA THR A 40 7.07 6.62 -19.51
C THR A 40 6.25 7.33 -18.45
N LEU A 41 5.74 6.59 -17.47
CA LEU A 41 5.15 7.12 -16.26
C LEU A 41 6.25 7.31 -15.20
N PHE A 42 6.41 8.52 -14.69
CA PHE A 42 7.35 8.86 -13.62
C PHE A 42 6.61 9.04 -12.29
N THR A 43 7.07 8.34 -11.25
CA THR A 43 6.49 8.39 -9.90
C THR A 43 7.58 8.23 -8.84
N ALA A 44 7.30 8.67 -7.62
CA ALA A 44 8.14 8.35 -6.47
C ALA A 44 7.68 7.06 -5.76
N MET A 45 8.56 6.48 -4.94
CA MET A 45 8.24 5.57 -3.84
C MET A 45 8.66 6.23 -2.52
N GLN A 46 7.85 6.08 -1.48
CA GLN A 46 8.17 6.58 -0.14
C GLN A 46 9.14 5.64 0.57
N GLU A 47 10.07 6.20 1.34
CA GLU A 47 11.00 5.49 2.23
C GLU A 47 12.09 4.66 1.52
N SER A 48 11.75 3.50 0.96
CA SER A 48 12.69 2.46 0.53
C SER A 48 12.13 1.58 -0.60
N SER A 49 13.01 0.79 -1.23
CA SER A 49 12.59 -0.26 -2.17
C SER A 49 11.68 -1.30 -1.50
N PRO A 50 10.79 -1.98 -2.25
CA PRO A 50 9.93 -3.02 -1.70
C PRO A 50 10.79 -4.09 -1.04
N ARG A 51 10.31 -4.63 0.08
CA ARG A 51 11.06 -5.65 0.80
C ARG A 51 10.99 -6.99 0.08
N HIS A 52 9.85 -7.26 -0.56
CA HIS A 52 9.58 -8.52 -1.23
C HIS A 52 8.90 -8.27 -2.58
N MET A 53 9.51 -8.78 -3.65
CA MET A 53 8.87 -8.89 -4.97
C MET A 53 8.52 -10.35 -5.32
N ASP A 54 8.85 -11.31 -4.46
CA ASP A 54 8.34 -12.67 -4.56
C ASP A 54 6.85 -12.70 -4.15
N PRO A 55 5.93 -13.19 -4.99
CA PRO A 55 4.50 -13.19 -4.72
C PRO A 55 4.10 -14.08 -3.52
N THR A 56 4.99 -15.00 -3.09
CA THR A 56 4.77 -15.82 -1.89
C THR A 56 5.05 -15.05 -0.60
N ALA A 57 5.96 -14.06 -0.64
CA ALA A 57 6.39 -13.27 0.51
C ALA A 57 5.81 -11.85 0.56
N SER A 58 5.48 -11.28 -0.60
CA SER A 58 4.95 -9.93 -0.75
C SER A 58 3.60 -9.76 -0.07
N TYR A 59 3.50 -8.80 0.86
CA TYR A 59 2.26 -8.50 1.59
C TYR A 59 2.07 -7.00 1.83
N TRP A 60 3.12 -6.20 1.75
CA TRP A 60 3.07 -4.78 2.10
C TRP A 60 2.60 -3.93 0.91
N ALA A 61 1.93 -2.82 1.21
CA ALA A 61 1.36 -1.94 0.17
C ALA A 61 2.43 -1.42 -0.83
N ASN A 62 3.64 -1.10 -0.35
CA ASN A 62 4.76 -0.67 -1.20
C ASN A 62 5.23 -1.77 -2.17
N ASP A 63 5.11 -3.05 -1.81
CA ASP A 63 5.42 -4.17 -2.70
C ASP A 63 4.41 -4.25 -3.86
N THR A 64 3.17 -3.75 -3.66
CA THR A 64 2.07 -3.93 -4.60
C THR A 64 2.23 -3.13 -5.89
N THR A 65 2.94 -1.99 -5.84
CA THR A 65 3.31 -1.18 -7.01
C THR A 65 4.05 -2.00 -8.07
N PHE A 66 4.82 -3.00 -7.65
CA PHE A 66 5.62 -3.84 -8.56
C PHE A 66 4.92 -5.17 -8.82
N THR A 67 4.54 -5.88 -7.77
CA THR A 67 4.04 -7.25 -7.88
C THR A 67 2.75 -7.35 -8.69
N TYR A 68 1.81 -6.40 -8.58
CA TYR A 68 0.56 -6.44 -9.35
C TYR A 68 0.71 -6.02 -10.81
N GLN A 69 1.84 -5.39 -11.17
CA GLN A 69 2.18 -5.03 -12.55
C GLN A 69 2.93 -6.15 -13.28
N ILE A 70 3.62 -7.00 -12.52
CA ILE A 70 4.47 -8.07 -13.05
C ILE A 70 3.76 -9.43 -13.00
N TYR A 71 3.03 -9.71 -11.92
CA TYR A 71 2.29 -10.96 -11.75
C TYR A 71 0.80 -10.80 -12.08
N GLU A 72 0.18 -11.87 -12.59
CA GLU A 72 -1.26 -11.93 -12.79
C GLU A 72 -1.90 -13.04 -11.94
N PRO A 73 -2.59 -12.68 -10.84
CA PRO A 73 -3.44 -13.64 -10.15
C PRO A 73 -4.63 -14.08 -11.02
N LEU A 74 -5.39 -15.07 -10.54
CA LEU A 74 -6.51 -15.65 -11.28
C LEU A 74 -7.58 -14.60 -11.59
N TYR A 75 -7.92 -13.77 -10.61
CA TYR A 75 -8.95 -12.74 -10.69
C TYR A 75 -8.36 -11.33 -10.53
N ALA A 76 -9.20 -10.33 -10.81
CA ALA A 76 -8.96 -8.92 -10.51
C ALA A 76 -10.28 -8.27 -10.10
N TYR A 77 -10.22 -7.00 -9.69
CA TYR A 77 -11.42 -6.18 -9.59
C TYR A 77 -11.68 -5.44 -10.90
N HIS A 78 -12.95 -5.26 -11.26
CA HIS A 78 -13.34 -4.40 -12.36
C HIS A 78 -12.85 -2.98 -12.10
N TYR A 79 -12.08 -2.42 -13.03
CA TYR A 79 -11.32 -1.19 -12.78
C TYR A 79 -12.19 -0.03 -12.30
N LEU A 80 -13.28 0.22 -13.04
CA LEU A 80 -14.09 1.43 -12.87
C LEU A 80 -15.31 1.28 -11.96
N LYS A 81 -15.73 0.06 -11.58
CA LYS A 81 -17.01 -0.17 -10.89
C LYS A 81 -16.84 -0.19 -9.37
N ARG A 82 -17.82 0.38 -8.67
CA ARG A 82 -18.00 0.34 -7.21
C ARG A 82 -19.47 0.03 -6.88
N PRO A 83 -19.82 -0.81 -5.89
CA PRO A 83 -18.95 -1.66 -5.08
C PRO A 83 -18.03 -2.54 -5.93
N TYR A 84 -16.90 -2.93 -5.37
CA TYR A 84 -15.88 -3.67 -6.09
C TYR A 84 -16.42 -5.02 -6.58
N GLN A 85 -16.21 -5.33 -7.86
CA GLN A 85 -16.68 -6.57 -8.50
C GLN A 85 -15.49 -7.39 -8.98
N LEU A 86 -15.42 -8.65 -8.59
CA LEU A 86 -14.42 -9.57 -9.12
C LEU A 86 -14.69 -9.89 -10.59
N VAL A 87 -13.62 -9.98 -11.38
CA VAL A 87 -13.61 -10.40 -12.79
C VAL A 87 -12.45 -11.36 -13.03
N GLY A 88 -12.56 -12.21 -14.06
CA GLY A 88 -11.47 -13.08 -14.47
C GLY A 88 -10.27 -12.27 -15.00
N LYS A 89 -9.06 -12.58 -14.52
CA LYS A 89 -7.79 -11.98 -14.99
C LYS A 89 -7.06 -12.96 -15.90
N THR A 90 -6.33 -13.93 -15.34
CA THR A 90 -5.83 -15.09 -16.11
C THR A 90 -6.88 -16.20 -16.20
N ALA A 91 -7.81 -16.26 -15.24
CA ALA A 91 -9.00 -17.09 -15.34
C ALA A 91 -9.97 -16.53 -16.39
N GLN A 92 -10.73 -17.41 -17.03
CA GLN A 92 -11.76 -17.05 -18.01
C GLN A 92 -12.91 -16.28 -17.34
N GLU A 93 -13.27 -16.67 -16.12
CA GLU A 93 -14.31 -16.07 -15.30
C GLU A 93 -14.04 -16.32 -13.80
N VAL A 94 -14.83 -15.68 -12.92
CA VAL A 94 -14.81 -15.96 -11.48
C VAL A 94 -15.50 -17.31 -11.25
N ALA A 95 -14.75 -18.30 -10.78
CA ALA A 95 -15.25 -19.66 -10.63
C ALA A 95 -16.17 -19.77 -9.42
N LYS A 96 -17.31 -20.45 -9.59
CA LYS A 96 -18.18 -20.85 -8.49
C LYS A 96 -17.73 -22.19 -7.91
N PRO A 97 -17.67 -22.34 -6.58
CA PRO A 97 -17.36 -23.63 -5.97
C PRO A 97 -18.51 -24.61 -6.18
N ARG A 98 -18.18 -25.91 -6.20
CA ARG A 98 -19.11 -27.00 -5.93
C ARG A 98 -18.91 -27.48 -4.51
N PHE A 99 -20.01 -27.71 -3.79
CA PHE A 99 -19.98 -28.12 -2.40
C PHE A 99 -20.18 -29.62 -2.27
N TYR A 100 -19.42 -30.25 -1.37
CA TYR A 100 -19.53 -31.67 -1.07
C TYR A 100 -19.66 -31.90 0.43
N ASP A 101 -20.44 -32.91 0.80
CA ASP A 101 -20.53 -33.36 2.18
C ASP A 101 -19.35 -34.25 2.59
N LYS A 102 -19.36 -34.72 3.83
CA LYS A 102 -18.30 -35.58 4.40
C LYS A 102 -18.17 -36.95 3.71
N ASP A 103 -19.22 -37.40 3.03
CA ASP A 103 -19.28 -38.70 2.35
C ASP A 103 -18.94 -38.54 0.85
N GLY A 104 -18.67 -37.31 0.40
CA GLY A 104 -18.29 -36.96 -0.97
C GLY A 104 -19.49 -36.77 -1.90
N ALA A 105 -20.72 -36.66 -1.38
CA ALA A 105 -21.89 -36.35 -2.19
C ALA A 105 -21.99 -34.86 -2.50
N LEU A 106 -22.38 -34.54 -3.74
CA LEU A 106 -22.58 -33.15 -4.19
C LEU A 106 -23.78 -32.54 -3.48
N LEU A 107 -23.60 -31.34 -2.95
CA LEU A 107 -24.62 -30.53 -2.28
C LEU A 107 -25.13 -29.41 -3.21
N PRO A 108 -26.35 -28.90 -3.01
CA PRO A 108 -26.85 -27.72 -3.72
C PRO A 108 -26.10 -26.44 -3.29
N ASP A 109 -26.12 -25.40 -4.13
CA ASP A 109 -25.40 -24.14 -3.91
C ASP A 109 -25.85 -23.40 -2.62
N ASP A 110 -27.10 -23.58 -2.21
CA ASP A 110 -27.71 -23.00 -1.01
C ASP A 110 -27.61 -23.91 0.23
N ALA A 111 -26.85 -25.00 0.15
CA ALA A 111 -26.66 -25.91 1.27
C ALA A 111 -26.13 -25.17 2.51
N PRO A 112 -26.66 -25.49 3.72
CA PRO A 112 -26.17 -24.92 4.96
C PRO A 112 -24.67 -25.17 5.11
N ALA A 113 -23.91 -24.13 5.49
CA ALA A 113 -22.46 -24.20 5.60
C ALA A 113 -21.96 -25.37 6.48
N ALA A 114 -22.72 -25.73 7.53
CA ALA A 114 -22.41 -26.85 8.42
C ALA A 114 -22.47 -28.24 7.75
N GLN A 115 -23.14 -28.39 6.60
CA GLN A 115 -23.18 -29.63 5.82
C GLN A 115 -22.03 -29.73 4.81
N VAL A 116 -21.45 -28.60 4.43
CA VAL A 116 -20.35 -28.53 3.47
C VAL A 116 -19.07 -28.97 4.17
N ALA A 117 -18.54 -30.14 3.83
CA ALA A 117 -17.23 -30.58 4.28
C ALA A 117 -16.12 -30.03 3.39
N GLU A 118 -16.40 -29.86 2.10
CA GLU A 118 -15.43 -29.43 1.10
C GLU A 118 -16.05 -28.51 0.04
N SER A 119 -15.31 -27.48 -0.35
CA SER A 119 -15.59 -26.66 -1.54
C SER A 119 -14.53 -26.92 -2.61
N VAL A 120 -14.98 -27.23 -3.82
CA VAL A 120 -14.11 -27.51 -4.99
C VAL A 120 -14.29 -26.43 -6.04
N TYR A 121 -13.21 -25.71 -6.32
CA TYR A 121 -13.12 -24.73 -7.40
C TYR A 121 -12.41 -25.37 -8.59
N ASP A 122 -13.10 -25.46 -9.73
CA ASP A 122 -12.48 -25.77 -11.03
C ASP A 122 -12.33 -24.47 -11.81
N ILE A 123 -11.14 -23.88 -11.77
CA ILE A 123 -10.84 -22.61 -12.42
C ILE A 123 -10.28 -22.88 -13.81
N LYS A 124 -10.98 -22.39 -14.84
CA LYS A 124 -10.52 -22.43 -16.24
C LYS A 124 -9.61 -21.25 -16.52
N ILE A 125 -8.37 -21.53 -16.91
CA ILE A 125 -7.34 -20.55 -17.25
C ILE A 125 -7.44 -20.21 -18.75
N LYS A 126 -7.18 -18.97 -19.12
CA LYS A 126 -7.09 -18.53 -20.51
C LYS A 126 -5.84 -19.16 -21.17
N PRO A 127 -5.96 -19.80 -22.34
CA PRO A 127 -4.81 -20.30 -23.08
C PRO A 127 -3.99 -19.15 -23.69
N GLY A 128 -2.74 -19.42 -24.05
CA GLY A 128 -1.87 -18.50 -24.78
C GLY A 128 -1.27 -17.37 -23.94
N ILE A 129 -1.43 -17.39 -22.61
CA ILE A 129 -0.72 -16.45 -21.73
C ILE A 129 0.74 -16.86 -21.65
N LEU A 130 1.66 -15.95 -21.94
CA LEU A 130 3.10 -16.20 -21.95
C LEU A 130 3.78 -15.47 -20.80
N TYR A 131 4.79 -16.11 -20.21
CA TYR A 131 5.70 -15.45 -19.27
C TYR A 131 6.57 -14.40 -19.99
N GLN A 132 7.01 -13.39 -19.25
CA GLN A 132 8.02 -12.45 -19.73
C GLN A 132 9.30 -13.17 -20.21
N PRO A 133 10.07 -12.59 -21.16
CA PRO A 133 11.37 -13.12 -21.52
C PRO A 133 12.29 -13.26 -20.30
N HIS A 134 12.86 -14.45 -20.10
CA HIS A 134 13.73 -14.72 -18.95
C HIS A 134 14.72 -15.86 -19.23
N PRO A 135 15.97 -15.84 -18.69
CA PRO A 135 16.94 -16.93 -18.88
C PRO A 135 16.48 -18.26 -18.28
N ALA A 136 15.61 -18.24 -17.26
CA ALA A 136 15.05 -19.45 -16.67
C ALA A 136 14.34 -20.37 -17.69
N PHE A 137 13.85 -19.80 -18.79
CA PHE A 137 13.16 -20.55 -19.85
C PHE A 137 14.03 -20.86 -21.07
N ALA A 138 15.28 -20.38 -21.09
CA ALA A 138 16.16 -20.55 -22.24
C ALA A 138 16.58 -22.01 -22.40
N LYS A 139 16.31 -22.58 -23.58
CA LYS A 139 16.65 -23.97 -23.93
C LYS A 139 17.48 -24.04 -25.20
N ASP A 140 18.40 -25.00 -25.25
CA ASP A 140 19.17 -25.33 -26.45
C ASP A 140 18.30 -26.05 -27.50
N ALA A 141 18.90 -26.34 -28.66
CA ALA A 141 18.22 -27.06 -29.75
C ALA A 141 17.77 -28.49 -29.37
N ASN A 142 18.31 -29.07 -28.29
CA ASN A 142 17.93 -30.39 -27.77
C ASN A 142 16.89 -30.30 -26.64
N GLY A 143 16.39 -29.09 -26.31
CA GLY A 143 15.42 -28.85 -25.25
C GLY A 143 16.00 -28.82 -23.84
N ARG A 144 17.33 -28.79 -23.67
CA ARG A 144 18.00 -28.68 -22.37
C ARG A 144 18.09 -27.22 -21.94
N TYR A 145 17.82 -26.94 -20.67
CA TYR A 145 17.94 -25.58 -20.14
C TYR A 145 19.40 -25.14 -20.09
N TYR A 146 19.70 -23.92 -20.54
CA TYR A 146 21.06 -23.37 -20.51
C TYR A 146 21.58 -23.14 -19.09
N TYR A 147 20.69 -22.75 -18.16
CA TYR A 147 21.08 -22.18 -16.86
C TYR A 147 20.46 -22.92 -15.65
N HIS A 148 20.19 -24.22 -15.77
CA HIS A 148 19.64 -25.03 -14.65
C HIS A 148 20.66 -26.00 -14.04
N SER A 149 21.89 -25.99 -14.53
CA SER A 149 22.99 -26.86 -14.07
C SER A 149 24.32 -26.12 -14.09
N MET A 150 24.30 -24.86 -13.64
CA MET A 150 25.49 -24.01 -13.55
C MET A 150 26.42 -24.50 -12.45
N LYS A 151 27.73 -24.38 -12.70
CA LYS A 151 28.78 -24.68 -11.72
C LYS A 151 29.20 -23.40 -10.98
N PRO A 152 29.76 -23.52 -9.76
CA PRO A 152 30.35 -22.39 -9.06
C PRO A 152 31.32 -21.61 -9.96
N GLY A 153 31.15 -20.29 -10.03
CA GLY A 153 31.93 -19.39 -10.89
C GLY A 153 31.34 -19.10 -12.28
N GLU A 154 30.40 -19.91 -12.79
CA GLU A 154 29.81 -19.70 -14.12
C GLU A 154 28.82 -18.52 -14.19
N LEU A 155 28.40 -17.98 -13.04
CA LEU A 155 27.62 -16.74 -12.98
C LEU A 155 28.39 -15.55 -13.58
N ALA A 156 29.73 -15.59 -13.55
CA ALA A 156 30.62 -14.64 -14.23
C ALA A 156 30.32 -13.16 -13.91
N GLY A 157 29.99 -12.86 -12.65
CA GLY A 157 29.74 -11.49 -12.18
C GLY A 157 28.46 -10.85 -12.68
N ARG A 158 27.54 -11.62 -13.29
CA ARG A 158 26.22 -11.11 -13.69
C ARG A 158 25.41 -10.74 -12.45
N THR A 159 24.77 -9.58 -12.49
CA THR A 159 23.92 -9.01 -11.43
C THR A 159 22.49 -8.75 -11.91
N SER A 160 22.18 -9.03 -13.19
CA SER A 160 20.84 -8.96 -13.75
C SER A 160 20.55 -10.16 -14.66
N PRO A 161 19.32 -10.71 -14.67
CA PRO A 161 18.90 -11.74 -15.62
C PRO A 161 19.01 -11.29 -17.08
N LEU A 162 18.98 -9.97 -17.34
CA LEU A 162 19.11 -9.40 -18.69
C LEU A 162 20.54 -9.55 -19.26
N GLN A 163 21.54 -9.83 -18.42
CA GLN A 163 22.93 -10.04 -18.83
C GLN A 163 23.21 -11.48 -19.29
N PHE A 164 22.23 -12.38 -19.21
CA PHE A 164 22.34 -13.73 -19.75
C PHE A 164 22.08 -13.70 -21.26
N GLU A 165 22.98 -14.34 -22.01
CA GLU A 165 22.97 -14.33 -23.48
C GLU A 165 21.69 -14.94 -24.07
N HIS A 166 21.21 -16.02 -23.49
CA HIS A 166 20.01 -16.71 -23.96
C HIS A 166 18.82 -16.36 -23.08
N GLN A 167 17.74 -15.94 -23.74
CA GLN A 167 16.45 -15.65 -23.12
C GLN A 167 15.42 -16.62 -23.69
N GLY A 168 14.38 -16.92 -22.92
CA GLY A 168 13.28 -17.77 -23.37
C GLY A 168 11.94 -17.31 -22.81
N THR A 169 10.88 -17.98 -23.23
CA THR A 169 9.54 -17.86 -22.65
C THR A 169 8.83 -19.20 -22.78
N ARG A 170 7.74 -19.37 -22.02
CA ARG A 170 6.78 -20.44 -22.23
C ARG A 170 5.39 -19.99 -21.84
N GLU A 171 4.41 -20.79 -22.23
CA GLU A 171 3.02 -20.61 -21.84
C GLU A 171 2.83 -20.90 -20.34
N LEU A 172 1.98 -20.09 -19.72
CA LEU A 172 1.37 -20.31 -18.42
C LEU A 172 0.43 -21.52 -18.48
N VAL A 173 0.54 -22.40 -17.49
CA VAL A 173 -0.31 -23.59 -17.36
C VAL A 173 -0.82 -23.75 -15.92
N ALA A 174 -1.84 -24.58 -15.72
CA ALA A 174 -2.44 -24.82 -14.40
C ALA A 174 -1.42 -25.31 -13.35
N ASP A 175 -0.42 -26.08 -13.76
CA ASP A 175 0.65 -26.54 -12.88
C ASP A 175 1.47 -25.39 -12.25
N ASP A 176 1.53 -24.21 -12.87
CA ASP A 176 2.24 -23.05 -12.31
C ASP A 176 1.52 -22.48 -11.08
N TYR A 177 0.18 -22.55 -11.05
CA TYR A 177 -0.61 -22.21 -9.88
C TYR A 177 -0.55 -23.29 -8.81
N VAL A 178 -0.54 -24.57 -9.20
CA VAL A 178 -0.32 -25.69 -8.27
C VAL A 178 1.05 -25.55 -7.60
N TYR A 179 2.08 -25.21 -8.37
CA TYR A 179 3.43 -24.96 -7.86
C TYR A 179 3.45 -23.78 -6.88
N ALA A 180 2.84 -22.64 -7.25
CA ALA A 180 2.75 -21.47 -6.38
C ALA A 180 2.07 -21.78 -5.05
N LEU A 181 0.94 -22.51 -5.06
CA LEU A 181 0.23 -22.87 -3.83
C LEU A 181 1.03 -23.83 -2.95
N LYS A 182 1.73 -24.80 -3.55
CA LYS A 182 2.67 -25.66 -2.84
C LYS A 182 3.85 -24.87 -2.26
N ARG A 183 4.34 -23.85 -2.96
CA ARG A 183 5.50 -23.04 -2.56
C ARG A 183 5.25 -22.22 -1.30
N HIS A 184 4.00 -21.97 -0.92
CA HIS A 184 3.67 -21.34 0.37
C HIS A 184 4.20 -22.15 1.58
N ALA A 185 4.41 -23.46 1.42
CA ALA A 185 5.04 -24.32 2.44
C ALA A 185 6.57 -24.17 2.52
N THR A 186 7.17 -23.23 1.77
CA THR A 186 8.61 -22.96 1.80
C THR A 186 9.08 -22.60 3.21
N THR A 187 10.28 -23.06 3.56
CA THR A 187 10.97 -22.77 4.83
C THR A 187 12.12 -21.77 4.66
N ARG A 188 12.31 -21.26 3.44
CA ARG A 188 13.47 -20.46 3.05
C ARG A 188 13.19 -18.96 3.00
N ILE A 189 11.93 -18.60 2.84
CA ILE A 189 11.43 -17.23 2.91
C ILE A 189 10.21 -17.21 3.83
N ILE A 190 9.84 -16.03 4.31
CA ILE A 190 8.61 -15.86 5.08
C ILE A 190 7.45 -15.90 4.08
N ALA A 191 6.46 -16.76 4.32
CA ALA A 191 5.20 -16.82 3.57
C ALA A 191 4.06 -16.36 4.50
N PRO A 192 3.72 -15.06 4.55
CA PRO A 192 2.81 -14.52 5.55
C PRO A 192 1.43 -15.20 5.60
N ILE A 193 0.94 -15.67 4.44
CA ILE A 193 -0.40 -16.24 4.28
C ILE A 193 -0.43 -17.76 4.47
N PHE A 194 0.73 -18.43 4.62
CA PHE A 194 0.77 -19.89 4.79
C PHE A 194 -0.11 -20.38 5.93
N GLY A 195 -0.12 -19.67 7.07
CA GLY A 195 -0.97 -20.01 8.21
C GLY A 195 -2.45 -20.09 7.81
N ILE A 196 -2.97 -19.06 7.16
CA ILE A 196 -4.36 -18.98 6.68
C ILE A 196 -4.64 -20.08 5.66
N PHE A 197 -3.80 -20.20 4.62
CA PHE A 197 -4.02 -21.20 3.57
C PHE A 197 -3.96 -22.62 4.11
N SER A 198 -3.09 -22.92 5.08
CA SER A 198 -2.93 -24.27 5.63
C SER A 198 -4.15 -24.75 6.42
N GLU A 199 -4.96 -23.83 6.95
CA GLU A 199 -6.19 -24.18 7.65
C GLU A 199 -7.29 -24.58 6.67
N TYR A 200 -7.36 -23.94 5.49
CA TYR A 200 -8.41 -24.19 4.48
C TYR A 200 -8.02 -25.18 3.38
N VAL A 201 -6.85 -25.04 2.75
CA VAL A 201 -6.44 -25.88 1.61
C VAL A 201 -6.20 -27.31 2.09
N ILE A 202 -6.90 -28.27 1.49
CA ILE A 202 -6.85 -29.67 1.93
C ILE A 202 -5.42 -30.21 1.81
N GLY A 203 -4.87 -30.69 2.93
CA GLY A 203 -3.54 -31.30 2.99
C GLY A 203 -2.36 -30.33 3.01
N LEU A 204 -2.56 -29.00 2.99
CA LEU A 204 -1.46 -28.03 2.90
C LEU A 204 -0.64 -27.95 4.21
N LYS A 205 -1.29 -28.15 5.36
CA LYS A 205 -0.61 -28.21 6.66
C LYS A 205 0.37 -29.38 6.73
N GLU A 206 -0.09 -30.58 6.38
CA GLU A 206 0.71 -31.81 6.32
C GLU A 206 1.81 -31.71 5.25
N TYR A 207 1.48 -31.05 4.12
CA TYR A 207 2.46 -30.74 3.09
C TYR A 207 3.57 -29.83 3.60
N GLY A 208 3.26 -28.81 4.39
CA GLY A 208 4.26 -27.96 5.06
C GLY A 208 5.21 -28.73 5.99
N ASP A 209 4.68 -29.67 6.76
CA ASP A 209 5.49 -30.53 7.62
C ASP A 209 6.42 -31.44 6.83
N LEU A 210 5.93 -31.98 5.70
CA LEU A 210 6.72 -32.75 4.76
C LEU A 210 7.85 -31.90 4.17
N ILE A 211 7.54 -30.72 3.61
CA ILE A 211 8.54 -29.84 3.02
C ILE A 211 9.60 -29.44 4.03
N ARG A 212 9.23 -29.11 5.26
CA ARG A 212 10.19 -28.79 6.32
C ARG A 212 11.16 -29.94 6.60
N LYS A 213 10.69 -31.20 6.51
CA LYS A 213 11.54 -32.38 6.66
C LYS A 213 12.47 -32.55 5.46
N GLU A 214 12.00 -32.34 4.25
CA GLU A 214 12.78 -32.50 3.02
C GLU A 214 13.81 -31.38 2.82
N ASP A 215 13.47 -30.14 3.13
CA ASP A 215 14.42 -29.01 3.09
C ASP A 215 15.58 -29.21 4.09
N ARG A 216 15.28 -29.71 5.30
CA ARG A 216 16.34 -30.07 6.27
C ARG A 216 17.31 -31.11 5.72
N LYS A 217 16.84 -32.07 4.92
CA LYS A 217 17.72 -33.06 4.27
C LYS A 217 18.58 -32.41 3.19
N LEU A 218 17.99 -31.54 2.36
CA LEU A 218 18.72 -30.83 1.31
C LEU A 218 19.81 -29.91 1.88
N ARG A 219 19.58 -29.37 3.08
CA ARG A 219 20.53 -28.51 3.78
C ARG A 219 21.51 -29.26 4.68
N ALA A 220 21.40 -30.59 4.78
CA ALA A 220 22.28 -31.38 5.64
C ALA A 220 23.73 -31.25 5.16
N GLY A 221 24.61 -30.76 6.03
CA GLY A 221 26.03 -30.55 5.72
C GLY A 221 26.36 -29.24 5.01
N LEU A 222 25.37 -28.38 4.74
CA LEU A 222 25.61 -27.01 4.28
C LEU A 222 25.89 -26.08 5.48
N ASP A 223 26.66 -25.02 5.23
CA ASP A 223 26.80 -23.92 6.19
C ASP A 223 25.41 -23.30 6.45
N PRO A 224 24.94 -23.20 7.71
CA PRO A 224 23.70 -22.54 8.05
C PRO A 224 23.59 -21.09 7.57
N ALA A 225 24.72 -20.40 7.39
CA ALA A 225 24.81 -19.04 6.87
C ALA A 225 24.88 -18.95 5.34
N SER A 226 24.95 -20.09 4.63
CA SER A 226 25.00 -20.10 3.17
C SER A 226 23.70 -19.53 2.59
N LEU A 227 23.85 -18.56 1.68
CA LEU A 227 22.75 -18.00 0.90
C LEU A 227 22.37 -18.90 -0.29
N ASP A 228 23.32 -19.66 -0.81
CA ASP A 228 23.14 -20.56 -1.95
C ASP A 228 22.54 -21.90 -1.50
N LEU A 229 21.22 -21.95 -1.45
CA LEU A 229 20.48 -23.16 -1.07
C LEU A 229 20.10 -24.00 -2.31
N PRO A 230 20.36 -25.33 -2.32
CA PRO A 230 20.01 -26.21 -3.44
C PRO A 230 18.52 -26.16 -3.78
N PHE A 231 18.14 -26.28 -5.05
CA PHE A 231 16.73 -26.19 -5.46
C PHE A 231 15.78 -27.11 -4.66
N LEU A 232 14.81 -26.50 -3.96
CA LEU A 232 13.74 -27.21 -3.25
C LEU A 232 12.56 -27.42 -4.21
N ASP A 233 12.55 -28.57 -4.88
CA ASP A 233 11.56 -28.87 -5.90
C ASP A 233 10.22 -29.35 -5.31
N PHE A 234 9.26 -28.43 -5.20
CA PHE A 234 7.90 -28.72 -4.71
C PHE A 234 7.11 -29.68 -5.60
N ARG A 235 7.51 -29.91 -6.86
CA ARG A 235 6.75 -30.81 -7.77
C ARG A 235 6.86 -32.27 -7.36
N LYS A 236 7.91 -32.63 -6.62
CA LYS A 236 8.18 -34.01 -6.18
C LYS A 236 7.11 -34.59 -5.26
N TYR A 237 6.29 -33.74 -4.65
CA TYR A 237 5.31 -34.14 -3.64
C TYR A 237 3.91 -33.69 -4.07
N PRO A 238 2.89 -34.56 -4.00
CA PRO A 238 1.51 -34.18 -4.31
C PRO A 238 0.92 -33.33 -3.19
N LEU A 239 0.00 -32.42 -3.53
CA LEU A 239 -0.84 -31.68 -2.59
C LEU A 239 -2.29 -32.04 -2.86
N ALA A 240 -2.99 -32.58 -1.86
CA ALA A 240 -4.36 -33.08 -2.04
C ALA A 240 -5.35 -31.96 -2.46
N GLY A 241 -5.14 -30.75 -1.95
CA GLY A 241 -5.98 -29.58 -2.17
C GLY A 241 -5.70 -28.81 -3.45
N ALA A 242 -4.71 -29.21 -4.25
CA ALA A 242 -4.32 -28.47 -5.45
C ALA A 242 -3.84 -29.42 -6.57
N THR A 243 -4.55 -29.42 -7.70
CA THR A 243 -4.20 -30.26 -8.86
C THR A 243 -4.44 -29.52 -10.17
N ALA A 244 -3.80 -29.99 -11.24
CA ALA A 244 -4.05 -29.57 -12.61
C ALA A 244 -4.64 -30.77 -13.40
N PRO A 245 -5.97 -30.99 -13.43
CA PRO A 245 -6.56 -32.09 -14.17
C PRO A 245 -6.25 -32.07 -15.68
N ASP A 246 -6.02 -30.87 -16.22
CA ASP A 246 -5.51 -30.64 -17.56
C ASP A 246 -4.69 -29.34 -17.57
N LYS A 247 -4.10 -29.01 -18.73
CA LYS A 247 -3.21 -27.85 -18.91
C LYS A 247 -3.83 -26.51 -18.50
N TYR A 248 -5.16 -26.37 -18.61
CA TYR A 248 -5.87 -25.10 -18.42
C TYR A 248 -6.94 -25.15 -17.32
N THR A 249 -6.90 -26.18 -16.48
CA THR A 249 -7.82 -26.31 -15.34
C THR A 249 -7.02 -26.42 -14.07
N LEU A 250 -7.12 -25.39 -13.22
CA LEU A 250 -6.66 -25.45 -11.85
C LEU A 250 -7.81 -25.93 -10.98
N ARG A 251 -7.62 -27.04 -10.26
CA ARG A 251 -8.55 -27.49 -9.22
C ARG A 251 -8.00 -27.16 -7.84
N VAL A 252 -8.72 -26.33 -7.11
CA VAL A 252 -8.45 -26.02 -5.70
C VAL A 252 -9.57 -26.61 -4.84
N ARG A 253 -9.19 -27.32 -3.77
CA ARG A 253 -10.11 -27.94 -2.83
C ARG A 253 -9.84 -27.40 -1.43
N ILE A 254 -10.85 -26.80 -0.81
CA ILE A 254 -10.76 -26.22 0.53
C ILE A 254 -11.76 -26.86 1.47
N LYS A 255 -11.45 -26.85 2.78
CA LYS A 255 -12.33 -27.31 3.84
C LYS A 255 -13.50 -26.33 4.03
N GLY A 256 -14.71 -26.87 4.15
CA GLY A 256 -15.92 -26.11 4.47
C GLY A 256 -16.35 -25.13 3.37
N ARG A 257 -17.30 -24.26 3.72
CA ARG A 257 -17.77 -23.13 2.89
C ARG A 257 -17.04 -21.86 3.32
N TYR A 258 -16.27 -21.27 2.42
CA TYR A 258 -15.51 -20.04 2.66
C TYR A 258 -15.58 -19.12 1.42
N PRO A 259 -16.62 -18.27 1.31
CA PRO A 259 -16.83 -17.39 0.16
C PRO A 259 -15.66 -16.45 -0.13
N GLN A 260 -14.92 -16.06 0.91
CA GLN A 260 -13.79 -15.14 0.79
C GLN A 260 -12.60 -15.74 0.02
N TRP A 261 -12.58 -17.06 -0.21
CA TRP A 261 -11.57 -17.72 -1.06
C TRP A 261 -11.42 -17.07 -2.44
N SER A 262 -12.52 -16.58 -3.02
CA SER A 262 -12.49 -15.86 -4.30
C SER A 262 -11.66 -14.57 -4.24
N TYR A 263 -11.64 -13.86 -3.11
CA TYR A 263 -10.82 -12.66 -2.96
C TYR A 263 -9.34 -12.98 -2.87
N TRP A 264 -8.95 -14.07 -2.18
CA TRP A 264 -7.57 -14.55 -2.17
C TRP A 264 -7.06 -14.86 -3.58
N MET A 265 -7.94 -15.38 -4.46
CA MET A 265 -7.62 -15.63 -5.87
C MET A 265 -7.44 -14.36 -6.72
N SER A 266 -7.75 -13.17 -6.19
CA SER A 266 -7.44 -11.87 -6.79
C SER A 266 -6.11 -11.27 -6.33
N MET A 267 -5.48 -11.86 -5.31
CA MET A 267 -4.24 -11.35 -4.72
C MET A 267 -3.00 -12.03 -5.28
N THR A 268 -1.86 -11.34 -5.24
CA THR A 268 -0.56 -11.83 -5.73
C THR A 268 -0.11 -13.14 -5.07
N PHE A 269 -0.58 -13.47 -3.87
CA PHE A 269 -0.38 -14.79 -3.26
C PHE A 269 -0.84 -15.95 -4.15
N MET A 270 -1.87 -15.73 -4.96
CA MET A 270 -2.39 -16.72 -5.91
C MET A 270 -1.89 -16.48 -7.34
N ALA A 271 -0.84 -15.68 -7.53
CA ALA A 271 -0.17 -15.56 -8.81
C ALA A 271 0.59 -16.84 -9.19
N PRO A 272 0.73 -17.15 -10.49
CA PRO A 272 1.44 -18.34 -10.93
C PRO A 272 2.95 -18.14 -10.79
N VAL A 273 3.64 -19.14 -10.27
CA VAL A 273 5.10 -19.14 -10.13
C VAL A 273 5.66 -20.25 -11.01
N PRO A 274 6.46 -19.93 -12.04
CA PRO A 274 7.08 -20.94 -12.87
C PRO A 274 8.20 -21.62 -12.09
N TRP A 275 8.13 -22.94 -11.93
CA TRP A 275 9.15 -23.70 -11.20
C TRP A 275 10.57 -23.47 -11.77
N GLU A 276 10.68 -23.16 -13.07
CA GLU A 276 11.94 -22.86 -13.72
C GLU A 276 12.63 -21.62 -13.14
N ALA A 277 11.88 -20.59 -12.74
CA ALA A 277 12.47 -19.40 -12.14
C ALA A 277 13.06 -19.71 -10.75
N ASP A 278 12.34 -20.50 -9.95
CA ASP A 278 12.79 -20.95 -8.64
C ASP A 278 14.04 -21.85 -8.77
N ALA A 279 14.07 -22.74 -9.76
CA ALA A 279 15.24 -23.57 -10.07
C ALA A 279 16.44 -22.77 -10.59
N PHE A 280 16.18 -21.74 -11.40
CA PHE A 280 17.20 -20.85 -11.95
C PHE A 280 17.85 -19.98 -10.85
N TYR A 281 17.06 -19.41 -9.93
CA TYR A 281 17.61 -18.62 -8.84
C TYR A 281 18.23 -19.46 -7.72
N ALA A 282 18.00 -20.78 -7.70
CA ALA A 282 18.70 -21.70 -6.81
C ALA A 282 20.08 -22.17 -7.33
N GLN A 283 20.54 -21.65 -8.48
CA GLN A 283 21.89 -21.97 -8.99
C GLN A 283 22.99 -21.30 -8.17
N PRO A 284 24.21 -21.87 -8.11
CA PRO A 284 25.32 -21.31 -7.34
C PRO A 284 25.66 -19.86 -7.71
N GLY A 285 25.84 -19.01 -6.69
CA GLY A 285 26.19 -17.59 -6.77
C GLY A 285 24.99 -16.65 -6.97
N MET A 286 23.80 -17.16 -7.29
CA MET A 286 22.64 -16.33 -7.62
C MET A 286 22.17 -15.49 -6.42
N ALA A 287 22.01 -16.12 -5.25
CA ALA A 287 21.51 -15.44 -4.07
C ALA A 287 22.50 -14.36 -3.59
N GLU A 288 23.80 -14.67 -3.60
CA GLU A 288 24.87 -13.71 -3.26
C GLU A 288 24.89 -12.50 -4.19
N ALA A 289 24.60 -12.70 -5.49
CA ALA A 289 24.51 -11.63 -6.48
C ALA A 289 23.15 -10.88 -6.47
N SER A 290 22.28 -11.15 -5.48
CA SER A 290 20.91 -10.62 -5.42
C SER A 290 20.06 -10.99 -6.66
N LEU A 291 20.36 -12.11 -7.30
CA LEU A 291 19.53 -12.71 -8.35
C LEU A 291 18.53 -13.64 -7.67
N THR A 292 17.41 -13.07 -7.24
CA THR A 292 16.31 -13.77 -6.57
C THR A 292 14.96 -13.30 -7.10
N LEU A 293 13.88 -14.02 -6.79
CA LEU A 293 12.52 -13.55 -7.09
C LEU A 293 12.13 -12.25 -6.37
N ASP A 294 12.80 -11.93 -5.25
CA ASP A 294 12.58 -10.69 -4.51
C ASP A 294 13.21 -9.46 -5.18
N THR A 295 14.16 -9.66 -6.10
CA THR A 295 14.86 -8.58 -6.82
C THR A 295 14.50 -8.58 -8.30
N TRP A 296 14.25 -9.76 -8.86
CA TRP A 296 13.96 -9.97 -10.27
C TRP A 296 12.73 -10.88 -10.41
N PRO A 297 11.52 -10.33 -10.20
CA PRO A 297 10.28 -11.08 -10.33
C PRO A 297 10.02 -11.56 -11.76
N VAL A 298 9.38 -12.73 -11.90
CA VAL A 298 9.10 -13.37 -13.19
C VAL A 298 7.62 -13.70 -13.32
N GLY A 299 6.89 -12.91 -14.12
CA GLY A 299 5.44 -13.05 -14.25
C GLY A 299 4.93 -12.99 -15.69
N THR A 300 3.61 -12.95 -15.83
CA THR A 300 2.88 -12.87 -17.10
C THR A 300 2.24 -11.50 -17.32
N GLY A 301 2.43 -10.58 -16.37
CA GLY A 301 1.78 -9.28 -16.31
C GLY A 301 2.20 -8.31 -17.41
N PRO A 302 1.56 -7.12 -17.43
CA PRO A 302 1.80 -6.08 -18.42
C PRO A 302 3.23 -5.53 -18.42
N PHE A 303 3.96 -5.64 -17.31
CA PHE A 303 5.31 -5.14 -17.18
C PHE A 303 6.27 -6.20 -16.61
N MET A 304 7.57 -5.98 -16.81
CA MET A 304 8.66 -6.77 -16.24
C MET A 304 9.73 -5.84 -15.66
N GLU A 305 10.36 -6.24 -14.56
CA GLU A 305 11.45 -5.48 -13.94
C GLU A 305 12.70 -5.52 -14.82
N THR A 306 13.31 -4.36 -15.08
CA THR A 306 14.47 -4.25 -15.97
C THR A 306 15.66 -3.48 -15.39
N GLU A 307 15.45 -2.73 -14.32
CA GLU A 307 16.52 -2.01 -13.64
C GLU A 307 16.18 -1.96 -12.15
N TYR A 308 16.96 -2.64 -11.32
CA TYR A 308 16.78 -2.60 -9.87
C TYR A 308 17.99 -1.96 -9.20
N PHE A 309 17.79 -0.79 -8.59
CA PHE A 309 18.73 -0.14 -7.69
C PHE A 309 18.07 0.08 -6.34
N GLN A 310 18.44 -0.76 -5.38
CA GLN A 310 17.92 -0.71 -4.01
C GLN A 310 17.99 0.71 -3.43
N ASP A 311 16.86 1.13 -2.84
CA ASP A 311 16.64 2.43 -2.19
C ASP A 311 16.93 3.65 -3.08
N ARG A 312 16.92 3.46 -4.40
CA ARG A 312 17.22 4.52 -5.35
C ARG A 312 16.23 4.57 -6.50
N ARG A 313 16.14 3.51 -7.31
CA ARG A 313 15.40 3.54 -8.57
C ARG A 313 15.03 2.13 -9.02
N GLN A 314 13.81 1.99 -9.52
CA GLN A 314 13.34 0.79 -10.19
C GLN A 314 12.66 1.15 -11.52
N VAL A 315 12.78 0.25 -12.50
CA VAL A 315 12.22 0.47 -13.84
C VAL A 315 11.54 -0.80 -14.33
N MET A 316 10.22 -0.69 -14.43
CA MET A 316 9.38 -1.68 -15.07
C MET A 316 9.13 -1.29 -16.53
N THR A 317 9.39 -2.19 -17.47
CA THR A 317 9.11 -1.98 -18.90
C THR A 317 8.03 -2.93 -19.38
N ARG A 318 7.31 -2.54 -20.44
CA ARG A 318 6.27 -3.36 -21.05
C ARG A 318 6.81 -4.77 -21.32
N ASN A 319 6.10 -5.77 -20.81
CA ASN A 319 6.37 -7.15 -21.16
C ASN A 319 5.98 -7.38 -22.64
N PRO A 320 6.93 -7.72 -23.53
CA PRO A 320 6.63 -7.89 -24.95
C PRO A 320 5.69 -9.07 -25.23
N ASN A 321 5.57 -10.00 -24.29
CA ASN A 321 4.70 -11.17 -24.38
C ASN A 321 3.30 -10.93 -23.78
N TYR A 322 3.04 -9.75 -23.22
CA TYR A 322 1.72 -9.44 -22.69
C TYR A 322 0.71 -9.33 -23.84
N ARG A 323 -0.32 -10.18 -23.80
CA ARG A 323 -1.38 -10.31 -24.83
C ARG A 323 -2.15 -9.02 -25.13
N GLY A 324 -2.12 -8.08 -24.20
CA GLY A 324 -2.96 -6.90 -24.18
C GLY A 324 -4.40 -7.25 -23.82
N GLU A 325 -4.98 -6.49 -22.89
CA GLU A 325 -6.39 -6.60 -22.49
C GLU A 325 -7.12 -5.32 -22.91
N PRO A 326 -8.39 -5.38 -23.30
CA PRO A 326 -9.16 -4.19 -23.63
C PRO A 326 -9.43 -3.35 -22.37
N TYR A 327 -9.27 -2.04 -22.49
CA TYR A 327 -9.70 -1.11 -21.45
C TYR A 327 -11.23 -1.20 -21.26
N PRO A 328 -11.75 -1.16 -20.01
CA PRO A 328 -13.18 -1.32 -19.74
C PRO A 328 -14.06 -0.29 -20.45
N CYS A 329 -15.24 -0.74 -20.90
CA CYS A 329 -16.25 0.10 -21.55
C CYS A 329 -17.42 0.47 -20.62
N GLU A 330 -17.40 -0.04 -19.40
CA GLU A 330 -18.42 0.21 -18.38
C GLU A 330 -17.76 0.84 -17.15
N GLY A 331 -18.49 1.69 -16.44
CA GLY A 331 -18.03 2.38 -15.24
C GLY A 331 -19.19 2.78 -14.35
N MET A 332 -18.89 3.58 -13.32
CA MET A 332 -19.88 4.22 -12.46
C MET A 332 -20.63 5.34 -13.20
N PRO A 333 -21.83 5.72 -12.73
CA PRO A 333 -22.45 6.98 -13.14
C PRO A 333 -21.45 8.14 -12.98
N GLY A 334 -21.31 8.98 -14.02
CA GLY A 334 -20.34 10.08 -14.06
C GLY A 334 -18.99 9.73 -14.70
N ASP A 335 -18.63 8.45 -14.82
CA ASP A 335 -17.32 8.06 -15.38
C ASP A 335 -17.18 8.43 -16.86
N LYS A 336 -18.28 8.37 -17.61
CA LYS A 336 -18.30 8.78 -19.03
C LYS A 336 -18.03 10.27 -19.16
N GLU A 337 -18.71 11.08 -18.35
CA GLU A 337 -18.58 12.53 -18.33
C GLU A 337 -17.18 12.96 -17.84
N ALA A 338 -16.55 12.16 -16.97
CA ALA A 338 -15.18 12.34 -16.51
C ALA A 338 -14.11 11.89 -17.53
N GLY A 339 -14.50 11.39 -18.70
CA GLY A 339 -13.59 10.91 -19.76
C GLY A 339 -12.93 9.56 -19.45
N LEU A 340 -13.36 8.86 -18.40
CA LEU A 340 -12.82 7.56 -18.00
C LEU A 340 -13.23 6.43 -18.93
N LEU A 341 -14.09 6.68 -19.93
CA LEU A 341 -14.50 5.67 -20.93
C LEU A 341 -13.99 5.99 -22.34
N ASP A 342 -13.20 7.05 -22.52
CA ASP A 342 -12.72 7.52 -23.84
C ASP A 342 -11.77 6.53 -24.53
N ASP A 343 -11.12 5.68 -23.74
CA ASP A 343 -10.20 4.64 -24.21
C ASP A 343 -10.84 3.24 -24.25
N CYS A 344 -12.16 3.13 -24.06
CA CYS A 344 -12.93 1.86 -24.15
C CYS A 344 -12.47 0.99 -25.33
N GLY A 345 -12.16 -0.27 -25.03
CA GLY A 345 -11.78 -1.29 -26.00
C GLY A 345 -10.34 -1.19 -26.54
N LYS A 346 -9.59 -0.11 -26.26
CA LYS A 346 -8.17 -0.01 -26.65
C LYS A 346 -7.33 -0.98 -25.83
N LYS A 347 -6.29 -1.55 -26.45
CA LYS A 347 -5.41 -2.54 -25.81
C LYS A 347 -4.44 -1.88 -24.82
N THR A 348 -4.36 -2.43 -23.62
CA THR A 348 -3.44 -2.03 -22.54
C THR A 348 -2.16 -2.89 -22.57
N PRO A 349 -1.05 -2.49 -21.92
CA PRO A 349 -0.86 -1.23 -21.21
C PRO A 349 -0.74 -0.03 -22.17
N PHE A 350 -1.15 1.17 -21.74
CA PHE A 350 -0.98 2.38 -22.56
C PHE A 350 0.41 3.00 -22.44
N VAL A 351 1.02 2.97 -21.26
CA VAL A 351 2.42 3.36 -21.06
C VAL A 351 3.38 2.21 -21.37
N ASP A 352 4.59 2.55 -21.84
CA ASP A 352 5.62 1.55 -22.17
C ASP A 352 6.57 1.28 -21.01
N ARG A 353 6.64 2.19 -20.04
CA ARG A 353 7.58 2.11 -18.93
C ARG A 353 7.03 2.83 -17.70
N ILE A 354 7.34 2.30 -16.52
CA ILE A 354 7.09 2.94 -15.23
C ILE A 354 8.44 3.08 -14.54
N VAL A 355 8.81 4.31 -14.19
CA VAL A 355 10.04 4.63 -13.47
C VAL A 355 9.66 5.10 -12.07
N VAL A 356 10.17 4.38 -11.07
CA VAL A 356 9.93 4.65 -9.66
C VAL A 356 11.23 5.08 -9.01
N THR A 357 11.27 6.26 -8.39
CA THR A 357 12.46 6.79 -7.69
C THR A 357 12.21 6.93 -6.21
N ALA A 358 13.18 6.57 -5.37
CA ALA A 358 13.07 6.73 -3.93
C ALA A 358 13.11 8.22 -3.54
N GLU A 359 12.07 8.68 -2.86
CA GLU A 359 12.01 10.01 -2.25
C GLU A 359 11.70 9.85 -0.75
N ARG A 360 12.71 10.07 0.09
CA ARG A 360 12.56 10.00 1.56
C ARG A 360 12.01 11.27 2.17
N GLU A 361 12.29 12.40 1.52
CA GLU A 361 11.96 13.72 2.01
C GLU A 361 10.73 14.27 1.29
N LYS A 362 9.73 14.68 2.07
CA LYS A 362 8.43 15.15 1.56
C LYS A 362 8.53 16.42 0.70
N VAL A 363 9.38 17.37 1.11
CA VAL A 363 9.53 18.65 0.41
C VAL A 363 10.03 18.49 -1.04
N PRO A 364 11.17 17.80 -1.31
CA PRO A 364 11.63 17.60 -2.67
C PRO A 364 10.70 16.71 -3.50
N GLN A 365 10.02 15.72 -2.89
CA GLN A 365 9.00 14.91 -3.56
C GLN A 365 7.88 15.81 -4.12
N LYS A 366 7.25 16.60 -3.24
CA LYS A 366 6.19 17.54 -3.60
C LYS A 366 6.65 18.59 -4.61
N ALA A 367 7.86 19.13 -4.46
CA ALA A 367 8.43 20.09 -5.40
C ALA A 367 8.56 19.49 -6.81
N LYS A 368 9.07 18.27 -6.94
CA LYS A 368 9.20 17.57 -8.22
C LYS A 368 7.84 17.31 -8.87
N PHE A 369 6.81 16.95 -8.10
CA PHE A 369 5.44 16.86 -8.61
C PHE A 369 4.94 18.24 -9.09
N LEU A 370 5.08 19.30 -8.30
CA LEU A 370 4.65 20.65 -8.69
C LEU A 370 5.35 21.18 -9.95
N GLN A 371 6.57 20.72 -10.22
CA GLN A 371 7.35 21.02 -11.41
C GLN A 371 7.03 20.13 -12.61
N GLY A 372 6.17 19.12 -12.44
CA GLY A 372 5.78 18.19 -13.50
C GLY A 372 6.75 17.03 -13.71
N TYR A 373 7.77 16.85 -12.87
CA TYR A 373 8.73 15.76 -12.98
C TYR A 373 8.16 14.41 -12.51
N TYR A 374 7.08 14.43 -11.72
CA TYR A 374 6.27 13.25 -11.43
C TYR A 374 4.89 13.37 -12.06
N ASP A 375 4.48 12.33 -12.80
CA ASP A 375 3.17 12.21 -13.46
C ASP A 375 2.07 11.85 -12.44
N VAL A 376 2.42 10.97 -11.52
CA VAL A 376 1.69 10.63 -10.29
C VAL A 376 2.72 10.80 -9.16
N GLU A 377 2.37 11.49 -8.07
CA GLU A 377 3.36 11.78 -7.02
C GLU A 377 3.91 10.49 -6.41
N VAL A 378 3.02 9.60 -5.95
CA VAL A 378 3.35 8.25 -5.47
C VAL A 378 2.27 7.29 -5.95
N PHE A 379 2.69 6.22 -6.62
CA PHE A 379 1.82 5.33 -7.39
C PHE A 379 0.82 4.56 -6.51
N GLU A 380 1.25 4.01 -5.38
CA GLU A 380 0.40 3.23 -4.47
C GLU A 380 -0.45 4.08 -3.52
N ARG A 381 -0.21 5.39 -3.44
CA ARG A 381 -0.86 6.26 -2.44
C ARG A 381 -2.14 6.88 -2.99
N THR A 382 -3.22 6.73 -2.24
CA THR A 382 -4.53 7.32 -2.55
C THR A 382 -4.83 8.57 -1.72
N ASP A 383 -3.91 9.07 -0.90
CA ASP A 383 -4.16 10.11 0.11
C ASP A 383 -3.37 11.43 -0.10
N LEU A 384 -2.26 11.41 -0.83
CA LEU A 384 -1.35 12.57 -0.91
C LEU A 384 -1.98 13.84 -1.50
N GLY A 385 -2.97 13.69 -2.38
CA GLY A 385 -3.73 14.80 -2.97
C GLY A 385 -4.54 15.60 -1.94
N MET A 386 -4.80 15.05 -0.76
CA MET A 386 -5.50 15.77 0.32
C MET A 386 -4.74 17.01 0.78
N GLU A 387 -3.40 16.93 0.85
CA GLU A 387 -2.59 18.10 1.24
C GLU A 387 -2.66 19.22 0.20
N TYR A 388 -2.76 18.87 -1.08
CA TYR A 388 -2.94 19.86 -2.14
C TYR A 388 -4.32 20.50 -2.05
N ASN A 389 -5.36 19.71 -1.79
CA ASN A 389 -6.72 20.21 -1.60
C ASN A 389 -6.83 21.18 -0.43
N VAL A 390 -6.19 20.89 0.70
CA VAL A 390 -6.16 21.82 1.84
C VAL A 390 -5.35 23.07 1.52
N ALA A 391 -4.19 22.95 0.86
CA ALA A 391 -3.43 24.12 0.44
C ALA A 391 -4.21 25.05 -0.51
N LYS A 392 -5.07 24.49 -1.38
CA LYS A 392 -6.00 25.25 -2.22
C LYS A 392 -7.08 25.98 -1.41
N GLN A 393 -7.52 25.41 -0.29
CA GLN A 393 -8.50 26.04 0.59
C GLN A 393 -7.88 27.18 1.41
N ASP A 394 -6.62 27.00 1.82
CA ASP A 394 -5.91 27.95 2.69
C ASP A 394 -5.33 29.16 1.94
N SER A 395 -5.06 29.05 0.64
CA SER A 395 -4.45 30.12 -0.16
C SER A 395 -5.05 30.25 -1.56
N GLU A 396 -5.62 31.42 -1.85
CA GLU A 396 -6.15 31.79 -3.16
C GLU A 396 -5.07 31.81 -4.25
N GLU A 397 -3.83 32.16 -3.91
CA GLU A 397 -2.69 32.13 -4.83
C GLU A 397 -2.36 30.69 -5.23
N ILE A 398 -2.25 29.79 -4.25
CA ILE A 398 -2.01 28.35 -4.48
C ILE A 398 -3.16 27.74 -5.26
N ARG A 399 -4.41 28.10 -4.93
CA ARG A 399 -5.58 27.63 -5.65
C ARG A 399 -5.51 27.99 -7.13
N LYS A 400 -5.20 29.25 -7.46
CA LYS A 400 -5.02 29.69 -8.85
C LYS A 400 -3.88 28.97 -9.53
N GLU A 401 -2.74 28.77 -8.85
CA GLU A 401 -1.62 28.02 -9.40
C GLU A 401 -2.03 26.58 -9.74
N TYR A 402 -2.64 25.87 -8.81
CA TYR A 402 -2.97 24.45 -8.98
C TYR A 402 -4.11 24.26 -9.98
N ASP A 403 -5.11 25.14 -9.99
CA ASP A 403 -6.18 25.15 -10.99
C ASP A 403 -5.61 25.44 -12.40
N ALA A 404 -4.66 26.38 -12.52
CA ALA A 404 -4.00 26.68 -13.79
C ALA A 404 -3.09 25.54 -14.28
N LYS A 405 -2.47 24.79 -13.35
CA LYS A 405 -1.72 23.57 -13.66
C LYS A 405 -2.62 22.36 -13.92
N GLY A 406 -3.90 22.41 -13.54
CA GLY A 406 -4.89 21.39 -13.85
C GLY A 406 -4.75 20.08 -13.06
N PHE A 407 -4.07 20.06 -11.92
CA PHE A 407 -3.88 18.83 -11.14
C PHE A 407 -5.20 18.12 -10.86
N ARG A 408 -5.24 16.80 -11.07
CA ARG A 408 -6.36 15.94 -10.74
C ARG A 408 -6.25 15.56 -9.26
N LEU A 409 -7.12 16.12 -8.45
CA LEU A 409 -7.13 16.02 -6.99
C LEU A 409 -8.53 15.63 -6.48
N ASP A 410 -9.22 14.76 -7.24
CA ASP A 410 -10.57 14.34 -6.91
C ASP A 410 -10.61 13.64 -5.55
N ARG A 411 -11.51 14.12 -4.69
CA ARG A 411 -11.73 13.56 -3.36
C ARG A 411 -12.78 12.45 -3.43
N PHE A 412 -12.49 11.29 -2.86
CA PHE A 412 -13.38 10.13 -2.80
C PHE A 412 -13.28 9.42 -1.44
N ASP A 413 -14.25 8.55 -1.16
CA ASP A 413 -14.25 7.65 -0.01
C ASP A 413 -13.61 6.31 -0.42
N ASP A 414 -12.67 5.82 0.38
CA ASP A 414 -12.06 4.49 0.18
C ASP A 414 -12.36 3.57 1.36
N VAL A 415 -12.05 2.27 1.22
CA VAL A 415 -12.40 1.22 2.18
C VAL A 415 -11.33 1.04 3.26
N TRP A 416 -11.20 2.08 4.08
CA TRP A 416 -10.16 2.24 5.09
C TRP A 416 -10.81 2.86 6.35
N LYS A 417 -10.28 2.64 7.56
CA LYS A 417 -10.69 3.36 8.79
C LYS A 417 -9.55 3.61 9.76
N TYR A 418 -9.68 4.65 10.59
CA TYR A 418 -8.95 4.81 11.85
C TYR A 418 -9.92 4.83 13.02
N ASN A 419 -9.50 4.30 14.17
CA ASN A 419 -10.27 4.18 15.40
C ASN A 419 -9.39 4.39 16.65
N ILE A 420 -10.03 4.58 17.80
CA ILE A 420 -9.37 4.42 19.11
C ILE A 420 -9.91 3.14 19.75
N GLY A 421 -9.04 2.15 19.91
CA GLY A 421 -9.36 0.85 20.47
C GLY A 421 -9.11 0.77 21.98
N TYR A 422 -9.77 -0.19 22.61
CA TYR A 422 -9.61 -0.54 24.02
C TYR A 422 -9.13 -1.98 24.13
N ASN A 423 -8.06 -2.24 24.89
CA ASN A 423 -7.71 -3.62 25.22
C ASN A 423 -8.75 -4.17 26.22
N MET A 424 -9.60 -5.07 25.75
CA MET A 424 -10.69 -5.68 26.51
C MET A 424 -10.21 -6.62 27.61
N LEU A 425 -8.91 -6.96 27.65
CA LEU A 425 -8.26 -7.66 28.75
C LEU A 425 -7.84 -6.72 29.91
N ASP A 426 -7.84 -5.40 29.71
CA ASP A 426 -7.46 -4.45 30.75
C ASP A 426 -8.52 -4.40 31.87
N PRO A 427 -8.13 -4.44 33.16
CA PRO A 427 -9.08 -4.46 34.27
C PRO A 427 -9.86 -3.15 34.44
N VAL A 428 -9.35 -2.02 33.96
CA VAL A 428 -9.97 -0.69 34.16
C VAL A 428 -10.87 -0.33 32.99
N ILE A 429 -10.39 -0.42 31.76
CA ILE A 429 -11.13 0.03 30.58
C ILE A 429 -11.71 -1.11 29.75
N GLY A 430 -11.24 -2.35 29.96
CA GLY A 430 -11.67 -3.54 29.24
C GLY A 430 -12.97 -4.14 29.76
N LYS A 431 -13.18 -5.44 29.53
CA LYS A 431 -14.47 -6.10 29.82
C LYS A 431 -14.85 -6.05 31.29
N GLY A 432 -13.92 -6.37 32.19
CA GLY A 432 -14.20 -6.52 33.63
C GLY A 432 -14.68 -7.94 34.00
N ASP A 433 -14.32 -8.38 35.21
CA ASP A 433 -14.47 -9.77 35.63
C ASP A 433 -15.86 -10.12 36.19
N THR A 434 -16.60 -9.14 36.70
CA THR A 434 -17.96 -9.33 37.27
C THR A 434 -18.99 -8.54 36.47
N PRO A 435 -20.29 -8.90 36.52
CA PRO A 435 -21.35 -8.15 35.85
C PRO A 435 -21.40 -6.66 36.25
N GLU A 436 -21.16 -6.35 37.52
CA GLU A 436 -21.14 -4.97 38.02
C GLU A 436 -19.94 -4.20 37.47
N GLN A 437 -18.77 -4.84 37.37
CA GLN A 437 -17.58 -4.22 36.79
C GLN A 437 -17.74 -4.05 35.28
N GLN A 438 -18.36 -5.02 34.60
CA GLN A 438 -18.69 -4.95 33.18
C GLN A 438 -19.55 -3.73 32.87
N GLU A 439 -20.57 -3.48 33.69
CA GLU A 439 -21.42 -2.31 33.54
C GLU A 439 -20.65 -1.01 33.76
N LYS A 440 -19.82 -0.92 34.80
CA LYS A 440 -19.00 0.27 35.08
C LYS A 440 -18.00 0.56 33.97
N ASN A 441 -17.25 -0.45 33.53
CA ASN A 441 -16.24 -0.30 32.49
C ASN A 441 -16.89 0.05 31.14
N ARG A 442 -18.06 -0.53 30.84
CA ARG A 442 -18.85 -0.16 29.65
C ARG A 442 -19.26 1.31 29.68
N LYS A 443 -19.76 1.82 30.81
CA LYS A 443 -20.08 3.24 30.96
C LYS A 443 -18.86 4.15 30.85
N LEU A 444 -17.70 3.71 31.36
CA LEU A 444 -16.44 4.42 31.16
C LEU A 444 -16.09 4.53 29.67
N ARG A 445 -16.15 3.43 28.91
CA ARG A 445 -15.91 3.44 27.45
C ARG A 445 -16.93 4.29 26.71
N GLN A 446 -18.22 4.24 27.07
CA GLN A 446 -19.25 5.10 26.48
C GLN A 446 -18.98 6.58 26.76
N ALA A 447 -18.57 6.95 27.98
CA ALA A 447 -18.19 8.31 28.32
C ALA A 447 -17.00 8.79 27.47
N ILE A 448 -15.95 7.95 27.35
CA ILE A 448 -14.78 8.24 26.52
C ILE A 448 -15.17 8.39 25.04
N ASN A 449 -16.00 7.50 24.49
CA ASN A 449 -16.48 7.57 23.11
C ASN A 449 -17.26 8.86 22.81
N ILE A 450 -18.07 9.35 23.77
CA ILE A 450 -18.75 10.65 23.63
C ILE A 450 -17.74 11.80 23.64
N ALA A 451 -16.75 11.74 24.53
CA ALA A 451 -15.76 12.80 24.72
C ALA A 451 -14.77 12.95 23.56
N ILE A 452 -14.44 11.86 22.86
CA ILE A 452 -13.60 11.88 21.65
C ILE A 452 -14.40 12.45 20.47
N ASP A 453 -14.15 13.72 20.14
CA ASP A 453 -14.89 14.48 19.14
C ASP A 453 -14.28 14.36 17.73
N TRP A 454 -14.63 13.30 17.01
CA TRP A 454 -14.11 13.07 15.66
C TRP A 454 -14.53 14.15 14.64
N GLU A 455 -15.63 14.86 14.86
CA GLU A 455 -16.01 16.03 14.06
C GLU A 455 -15.05 17.21 14.29
N GLU A 456 -14.58 17.40 15.53
CA GLU A 456 -13.49 18.33 15.86
C GLU A 456 -12.17 17.88 15.21
N TYR A 457 -11.83 16.60 15.29
CA TYR A 457 -10.63 16.04 14.67
C TYR A 457 -10.59 16.36 13.16
N SER A 458 -11.69 16.11 12.44
CA SER A 458 -11.75 16.38 11.00
C SER A 458 -11.65 17.85 10.63
N LYS A 459 -11.97 18.77 11.54
CA LYS A 459 -11.78 20.21 11.32
C LYS A 459 -10.35 20.67 11.61
N ILE A 460 -9.68 20.07 12.60
CA ILE A 460 -8.32 20.43 12.99
C ILE A 460 -7.29 19.80 12.04
N PHE A 461 -7.53 18.58 11.56
CA PHE A 461 -6.60 17.80 10.74
C PHE A 461 -7.18 17.45 9.36
N PRO A 462 -7.58 18.43 8.53
CA PRO A 462 -8.28 18.17 7.27
C PRO A 462 -7.43 17.40 6.24
N ASN A 463 -6.10 17.36 6.40
CA ASN A 463 -5.18 16.60 5.55
C ASN A 463 -5.26 15.08 5.78
N HIS A 464 -5.53 14.65 7.01
CA HIS A 464 -5.44 13.24 7.41
C HIS A 464 -6.81 12.65 7.76
N ALA A 465 -7.78 13.52 8.04
CA ALA A 465 -9.08 13.14 8.52
C ALA A 465 -10.08 12.80 7.40
N GLY A 466 -11.31 12.50 7.81
CA GLY A 466 -12.39 12.24 6.87
C GLY A 466 -13.76 12.23 7.51
N VAL A 467 -14.64 11.38 7.00
CA VAL A 467 -16.02 11.27 7.49
C VAL A 467 -16.01 10.60 8.85
N THR A 468 -16.65 11.21 9.84
CA THR A 468 -16.82 10.58 11.17
C THR A 468 -17.56 9.26 11.03
N ALA A 469 -16.95 8.19 11.53
CA ALA A 469 -17.49 6.85 11.45
C ALA A 469 -18.57 6.66 12.50
N GLN A 470 -19.76 6.27 12.04
CA GLN A 470 -20.88 5.92 12.92
C GLN A 470 -21.01 4.40 13.10
N THR A 471 -20.23 3.62 12.35
CA THR A 471 -20.23 2.16 12.33
C THR A 471 -18.78 1.67 12.13
N PRO A 472 -18.43 0.40 12.39
CA PRO A 472 -17.11 -0.13 12.03
C PRO A 472 -16.91 -0.35 10.51
N LEU A 473 -17.97 -0.25 9.68
CA LEU A 473 -17.93 -0.56 8.24
C LEU A 473 -17.93 0.71 7.36
N PRO A 474 -16.85 1.00 6.59
CA PRO A 474 -16.81 2.15 5.69
C PRO A 474 -17.83 2.05 4.56
N SER A 475 -18.15 3.21 3.97
CA SER A 475 -18.90 3.27 2.71
C SER A 475 -18.20 2.44 1.63
N GLY A 476 -18.96 1.69 0.83
CA GLY A 476 -18.41 0.82 -0.22
C GLY A 476 -18.18 -0.64 0.18
N ILE A 477 -18.32 -0.98 1.47
CA ILE A 477 -18.41 -2.35 1.95
C ILE A 477 -19.89 -2.75 2.09
N PHE A 478 -20.27 -3.92 1.57
CA PHE A 478 -21.61 -4.46 1.78
C PHE A 478 -21.92 -4.54 3.28
N GLY A 479 -23.14 -4.25 3.71
CA GLY A 479 -23.49 -4.22 5.13
C GLY A 479 -23.38 -2.85 5.78
N SER A 480 -22.60 -1.92 5.22
CA SER A 480 -22.46 -0.59 5.80
C SER A 480 -23.78 0.19 5.79
N ARG A 481 -24.08 0.83 6.92
CA ARG A 481 -25.18 1.78 7.10
C ARG A 481 -24.69 3.22 7.23
N GLN A 482 -23.40 3.47 6.95
CA GLN A 482 -22.82 4.80 7.05
C GLN A 482 -23.63 5.82 6.22
N GLY A 483 -23.90 7.00 6.80
CA GLY A 483 -24.67 8.05 6.15
C GLY A 483 -26.18 7.86 6.14
N THR A 484 -26.70 6.78 6.72
CA THR A 484 -28.15 6.54 6.89
C THR A 484 -28.60 6.78 8.33
N PRO A 485 -29.87 7.12 8.59
CA PRO A 485 -30.40 7.23 9.95
C PRO A 485 -30.22 5.96 10.79
N GLU A 486 -30.32 4.78 10.16
CA GLU A 486 -30.18 3.48 10.81
C GLU A 486 -28.74 3.18 11.24
N GLY A 487 -27.75 3.82 10.61
CA GLY A 487 -26.34 3.64 10.93
C GLY A 487 -25.78 4.60 11.98
N ILE A 488 -26.61 5.49 12.55
CA ILE A 488 -26.17 6.43 13.59
C ILE A 488 -25.97 5.67 14.90
N ASN A 489 -24.76 5.75 15.46
CA ASN A 489 -24.47 5.15 16.75
C ASN A 489 -25.25 5.89 17.86
N PRO A 490 -26.22 5.25 18.52
CA PRO A 490 -27.10 5.92 19.48
C PRO A 490 -26.41 6.24 20.81
N TYR A 491 -25.22 5.69 21.08
CA TYR A 491 -24.45 5.92 22.30
C TYR A 491 -23.54 7.13 22.22
N THR A 492 -23.15 7.55 21.01
CA THR A 492 -22.33 8.77 20.80
C THR A 492 -23.14 9.92 20.22
N HIS A 493 -24.20 9.61 19.46
CA HIS A 493 -25.02 10.61 18.76
C HIS A 493 -26.52 10.41 19.03
N ARG A 494 -27.30 11.43 18.67
CA ARG A 494 -28.77 11.43 18.61
C ARG A 494 -29.20 11.98 17.27
N LEU A 495 -30.31 11.47 16.74
CA LEU A 495 -30.92 12.05 15.55
C LEU A 495 -31.79 13.25 15.96
N VAL A 496 -31.44 14.44 15.49
CA VAL A 496 -32.22 15.68 15.70
C VAL A 496 -32.51 16.29 14.33
N ASN A 497 -33.79 16.42 13.97
CA ASN A 497 -34.23 16.92 12.66
C ASN A 497 -33.59 16.18 11.47
N GLY A 498 -33.41 14.86 11.59
CA GLY A 498 -32.80 14.05 10.55
C GLY A 498 -31.27 14.17 10.44
N GLN A 499 -30.60 14.87 11.36
CA GLN A 499 -29.14 15.00 11.39
C GLN A 499 -28.55 14.36 12.64
N PRO A 500 -27.38 13.69 12.55
CA PRO A 500 -26.66 13.20 13.71
C PRO A 500 -26.10 14.37 14.52
N VAL A 501 -26.44 14.43 15.80
CA VAL A 501 -25.91 15.40 16.76
C VAL A 501 -25.22 14.65 17.88
N ARG A 502 -23.93 14.95 18.10
CA ARG A 502 -23.11 14.35 19.16
C ARG A 502 -23.73 14.62 20.53
N ARG A 503 -23.69 13.63 21.41
CA ARG A 503 -24.11 13.75 22.82
C ARG A 503 -23.18 14.69 23.58
N SER A 504 -23.72 15.33 24.61
CA SER A 504 -22.98 16.36 25.34
C SER A 504 -21.91 15.79 26.28
N ILE A 505 -20.86 16.56 26.55
CA ILE A 505 -19.87 16.21 27.59
C ILE A 505 -20.50 16.06 28.98
N ASP A 506 -21.61 16.76 29.26
CA ASP A 506 -22.34 16.58 30.52
C ASP A 506 -23.02 15.20 30.63
N GLU A 507 -23.48 14.62 29.53
CA GLU A 507 -23.92 13.21 29.51
C GLU A 507 -22.75 12.26 29.76
N ALA A 508 -21.60 12.50 29.14
CA ALA A 508 -20.39 11.72 29.39
C ALA A 508 -19.95 11.80 30.85
N ARG A 509 -20.02 12.98 31.50
CA ARG A 509 -19.74 13.15 32.93
C ARG A 509 -20.70 12.37 33.83
N LYS A 510 -21.98 12.26 33.46
CA LYS A 510 -22.93 11.39 34.19
C LYS A 510 -22.53 9.92 34.11
N LEU A 511 -22.15 9.46 32.91
CA LEU A 511 -21.62 8.11 32.72
C LEU A 511 -20.33 7.87 33.51
N MET A 512 -19.45 8.87 33.63
CA MET A 512 -18.26 8.78 34.49
C MET A 512 -18.62 8.56 35.96
N VAL A 513 -19.63 9.26 36.49
CA VAL A 513 -20.13 9.03 37.86
C VAL A 513 -20.64 7.60 38.02
N GLU A 514 -21.46 7.13 37.07
CA GLU A 514 -22.00 5.76 37.09
C GLU A 514 -20.92 4.69 36.92
N ALA A 515 -19.84 4.99 36.21
CA ALA A 515 -18.65 4.15 36.09
C ALA A 515 -17.81 4.10 37.39
N GLY A 516 -18.11 4.96 38.37
CA GLY A 516 -17.36 5.06 39.62
C GLY A 516 -16.18 6.04 39.58
N TYR A 517 -16.15 6.93 38.58
CA TYR A 517 -15.11 7.94 38.38
C TYR A 517 -15.67 9.38 38.36
N PRO A 518 -16.39 9.84 39.40
CA PRO A 518 -16.83 11.24 39.47
C PRO A 518 -15.63 12.18 39.33
N ASP A 519 -15.75 13.16 38.44
CA ASP A 519 -14.68 14.14 38.16
C ASP A 519 -13.33 13.49 37.76
N GLY A 520 -13.37 12.33 37.09
CA GLY A 520 -12.16 11.61 36.66
C GLY A 520 -11.37 11.01 37.83
N ARG A 521 -11.99 10.79 38.99
CA ARG A 521 -11.35 10.23 40.19
C ARG A 521 -12.09 9.01 40.69
N ASP A 522 -11.35 7.98 41.08
CA ASP A 522 -11.94 6.78 41.66
C ASP A 522 -12.75 7.12 42.91
N ALA A 523 -14.04 6.76 42.91
CA ALA A 523 -14.99 7.14 43.96
C ALA A 523 -14.65 6.57 45.35
N ARG A 524 -13.81 5.53 45.44
CA ARG A 524 -13.42 4.90 46.70
C ARG A 524 -12.13 5.48 47.26
N THR A 525 -11.18 5.81 46.39
CA THR A 525 -9.81 6.19 46.77
C THR A 525 -9.50 7.67 46.56
N GLY A 526 -10.29 8.39 45.76
CA GLY A 526 -10.06 9.78 45.38
C GLY A 526 -8.88 10.00 44.42
N ARG A 527 -8.20 8.93 44.01
CA ARG A 527 -7.06 8.99 43.10
C ARG A 527 -7.52 9.34 41.67
N PRO A 528 -6.74 10.15 40.92
CA PRO A 528 -7.04 10.39 39.51
C PRO A 528 -7.07 9.10 38.70
N LEU A 529 -7.99 9.02 37.74
CA LEU A 529 -8.00 7.97 36.73
C LEU A 529 -6.89 8.26 35.72
N VAL A 530 -5.88 7.39 35.70
CA VAL A 530 -4.78 7.41 34.74
C VAL A 530 -4.97 6.26 33.76
N ILE A 531 -4.96 6.56 32.46
CA ILE A 531 -5.04 5.60 31.37
C ILE A 531 -3.79 5.73 30.51
N ASN A 532 -3.19 4.61 30.12
CA ASN A 532 -2.07 4.59 29.20
C ASN A 532 -2.57 4.71 27.77
N TYR A 533 -1.98 5.62 27.01
CA TYR A 533 -2.26 5.78 25.59
C TYR A 533 -1.09 5.26 24.75
N ASP A 534 -1.28 4.10 24.16
CA ASP A 534 -0.31 3.40 23.35
C ASP A 534 -0.40 3.83 21.88
N TYR A 535 0.75 4.22 21.32
CA TYR A 535 0.85 4.71 19.96
C TYR A 535 1.96 3.98 19.20
N TYR A 536 1.63 3.47 18.01
CA TYR A 536 2.48 2.55 17.23
C TYR A 536 3.61 3.22 16.45
N ALA A 537 3.83 4.53 16.65
CA ALA A 537 4.87 5.28 15.99
C ALA A 537 5.57 6.26 16.96
N LEU A 538 6.82 6.60 16.65
CA LEU A 538 7.55 7.61 17.41
C LEU A 538 6.92 9.00 17.23
N PRO A 539 6.95 9.86 18.28
CA PRO A 539 6.33 11.17 18.26
C PRO A 539 7.18 12.15 17.43
N THR A 540 6.84 12.34 16.16
CA THR A 540 7.35 13.45 15.34
C THR A 540 6.57 14.74 15.66
N PRO A 541 7.06 15.93 15.28
CA PRO A 541 6.30 17.18 15.46
C PRO A 541 4.87 17.10 14.93
N GLU A 542 4.66 16.46 13.77
CA GLU A 542 3.36 16.27 13.14
C GLU A 542 2.45 15.35 13.97
N ARG A 543 2.95 14.17 14.36
CA ARG A 543 2.20 13.17 15.14
C ARG A 543 1.90 13.63 16.56
N LYS A 544 2.78 14.45 17.14
CA LYS A 544 2.59 14.98 18.49
C LYS A 544 1.31 15.79 18.61
N VAL A 545 0.93 16.55 17.56
CA VAL A 545 -0.30 17.35 17.58
C VAL A 545 -1.54 16.45 17.65
N GLU A 546 -1.54 15.32 16.94
CA GLU A 546 -2.63 14.33 16.98
C GLU A 546 -2.69 13.61 18.34
N ILE A 547 -1.54 13.24 18.91
CA ILE A 547 -1.44 12.66 20.25
C ILE A 547 -1.98 13.64 21.31
N ASP A 548 -1.52 14.90 21.28
CA ASP A 548 -1.94 15.94 22.20
C ASP A 548 -3.45 16.24 22.05
N TRP A 549 -4.02 16.08 20.85
CA TRP A 549 -5.45 16.17 20.64
C TRP A 549 -6.21 15.10 21.42
N VAL A 550 -5.80 13.82 21.37
CA VAL A 550 -6.43 12.75 22.16
C VAL A 550 -6.33 13.03 23.66
N VAL A 551 -5.18 13.54 24.13
CA VAL A 551 -4.99 13.99 25.53
C VAL A 551 -6.01 15.07 25.91
N ARG A 552 -6.24 16.06 25.04
CA ARG A 552 -7.24 17.11 25.27
C ARG A 552 -8.67 16.58 25.27
N GLN A 553 -9.00 15.58 24.44
CA GLN A 553 -10.32 14.97 24.44
C GLN A 553 -10.64 14.29 25.77
N LEU A 554 -9.70 13.50 26.31
CA LEU A 554 -9.89 12.81 27.59
C LEU A 554 -9.81 13.75 28.80
N ALA A 555 -9.08 14.85 28.69
CA ALA A 555 -9.08 15.92 29.68
C ALA A 555 -10.46 16.57 29.87
N LYS A 556 -11.37 16.52 28.87
CA LYS A 556 -12.78 16.99 29.01
C LYS A 556 -13.53 16.25 30.15
N LEU A 557 -13.06 15.04 30.49
CA LEU A 557 -13.57 14.17 31.56
C LEU A 557 -12.62 14.09 32.77
N ASN A 558 -11.59 14.93 32.84
CA ASN A 558 -10.53 14.91 33.87
C ASN A 558 -9.77 13.57 33.97
N ILE A 559 -9.72 12.82 32.87
CA ILE A 559 -8.90 11.61 32.75
C ILE A 559 -7.47 12.03 32.38
N GLN A 560 -6.49 11.46 33.08
CA GLN A 560 -5.08 11.69 32.79
C GLN A 560 -4.55 10.62 31.83
N LEU A 561 -4.01 11.03 30.69
CA LEU A 561 -3.36 10.12 29.75
C LEU A 561 -1.85 10.09 29.94
N GLU A 562 -1.30 8.88 30.09
CA GLU A 562 0.14 8.62 30.01
C GLU A 562 0.48 8.13 28.60
N VAL A 563 1.09 9.01 27.79
CA VAL A 563 1.46 8.70 26.40
C VAL A 563 2.64 7.73 26.37
N ARG A 564 2.45 6.60 25.70
CA ARG A 564 3.44 5.54 25.47
C ARG A 564 3.60 5.28 23.98
N ALA A 565 4.38 6.16 23.34
CA ALA A 565 4.70 6.03 21.92
C ALA A 565 5.93 5.13 21.71
N THR A 566 5.81 4.10 20.88
CA THR A 566 6.89 3.15 20.56
C THR A 566 7.03 3.00 19.05
N ASP A 567 8.11 2.37 18.57
CA ASP A 567 8.12 1.88 17.19
C ASP A 567 7.10 0.76 16.99
N ASN A 568 6.75 0.47 15.74
CA ASN A 568 5.70 -0.49 15.41
C ASN A 568 6.06 -1.91 15.89
N ASN A 569 7.32 -2.35 15.80
CA ASN A 569 7.69 -3.70 16.24
C ASN A 569 7.47 -3.87 17.75
N GLN A 570 7.87 -2.88 18.54
CA GLN A 570 7.61 -2.85 19.97
C GLN A 570 6.11 -2.79 20.29
N PHE A 571 5.34 -2.01 19.52
CA PHE A 571 3.89 -1.96 19.67
C PHE A 571 3.24 -3.32 19.39
N GLN A 572 3.62 -4.00 18.30
CA GLN A 572 3.15 -5.35 17.96
C GLN A 572 3.53 -6.38 19.04
N GLU A 573 4.72 -6.30 19.62
CA GLU A 573 5.10 -7.17 20.74
C GLU A 573 4.25 -6.90 21.99
N LYS A 574 3.97 -5.63 22.27
CA LYS A 574 3.14 -5.21 23.40
C LYS A 574 1.70 -5.68 23.27
N THR A 575 1.12 -5.59 22.08
CA THR A 575 -0.25 -6.04 21.78
C THR A 575 -0.38 -7.55 21.84
N ARG A 576 0.60 -8.31 21.32
CA ARG A 576 0.68 -9.77 21.51
C ARG A 576 0.73 -10.19 22.98
N LYS A 577 1.37 -9.39 23.83
CA LYS A 577 1.44 -9.64 25.28
C LYS A 577 0.22 -9.10 26.05
N GLY A 578 -0.72 -8.43 25.38
CA GLY A 578 -1.90 -7.82 26.00
C GLY A 578 -1.57 -6.70 26.98
N LYS A 579 -0.41 -6.03 26.80
CA LYS A 579 0.11 -5.00 27.73
C LYS A 579 -0.21 -3.57 27.30
N HIS A 580 -1.00 -3.40 26.26
CA HIS A 580 -1.54 -2.12 25.80
C HIS A 580 -2.88 -1.81 26.49
N GLN A 581 -3.29 -0.54 26.46
CA GLN A 581 -4.52 -0.09 27.12
C GLN A 581 -5.47 0.63 26.17
N LEU A 582 -5.36 1.96 26.03
CA LEU A 582 -6.03 2.75 25.00
C LEU A 582 -5.08 2.92 23.82
N PHE A 583 -5.50 2.74 22.58
CA PHE A 583 -4.57 2.81 21.45
C PHE A 583 -5.21 3.36 20.18
N TRP A 584 -4.39 4.01 19.35
CA TRP A 584 -4.78 4.40 18.00
C TRP A 584 -4.55 3.23 17.04
N TYR A 585 -5.54 2.92 16.22
CA TYR A 585 -5.47 1.82 15.27
C TYR A 585 -6.10 2.19 13.94
N GLY A 586 -5.66 1.55 12.87
CA GLY A 586 -6.22 1.72 11.55
C GLY A 586 -6.26 0.40 10.80
N TRP A 587 -7.25 0.27 9.93
CA TRP A 587 -7.46 -0.91 9.11
C TRP A 587 -7.80 -0.52 7.68
N ASN A 588 -7.10 -1.13 6.74
CA ASN A 588 -7.40 -1.06 5.32
C ASN A 588 -8.03 -2.36 4.89
N ALA A 589 -9.07 -2.31 4.06
CA ALA A 589 -9.67 -3.53 3.55
C ALA A 589 -8.63 -4.31 2.72
N ASP A 590 -8.50 -5.60 2.99
CA ASP A 590 -7.79 -6.53 2.11
C ASP A 590 -8.68 -6.93 0.92
N TYR A 591 -9.98 -7.05 1.18
CA TYR A 591 -11.01 -7.37 0.20
C TYR A 591 -12.37 -6.77 0.63
N PRO A 592 -13.30 -6.54 -0.32
CA PRO A 592 -14.49 -5.72 -0.09
C PRO A 592 -15.64 -6.49 0.57
N ASP A 593 -15.38 -7.19 1.67
CA ASP A 593 -16.38 -7.95 2.46
C ASP A 593 -16.46 -7.37 3.88
N ALA A 594 -17.67 -7.31 4.45
CA ALA A 594 -17.90 -6.94 5.84
C ALA A 594 -17.12 -7.81 6.82
N GLU A 595 -16.91 -9.08 6.47
CA GLU A 595 -16.11 -10.03 7.24
C GLU A 595 -14.71 -9.49 7.53
N ASN A 596 -14.04 -8.83 6.56
CA ASN A 596 -12.70 -8.28 6.73
C ASN A 596 -12.63 -7.07 7.69
N PHE A 597 -13.77 -6.53 8.16
CA PHE A 597 -13.80 -5.54 9.23
C PHE A 597 -14.35 -6.12 10.53
N LEU A 598 -15.33 -7.01 10.44
CA LEU A 598 -15.97 -7.61 11.62
C LEU A 598 -15.10 -8.70 12.26
N PHE A 599 -14.18 -9.30 11.52
CA PHE A 599 -13.23 -10.28 12.06
C PHE A 599 -12.24 -9.66 13.07
N LEU A 600 -12.08 -8.34 13.07
CA LEU A 600 -11.30 -7.58 14.05
C LEU A 600 -11.95 -7.62 15.44
N PHE A 601 -13.21 -8.01 15.55
CA PHE A 601 -13.90 -8.20 16.83
C PHE A 601 -14.21 -9.68 17.09
N TYR A 602 -13.75 -10.59 16.24
CA TYR A 602 -13.99 -12.02 16.45
C TYR A 602 -13.07 -12.55 17.54
N GLY A 603 -13.63 -13.16 18.58
CA GLY A 603 -12.90 -13.59 19.78
C GLY A 603 -11.72 -14.53 19.49
N PRO A 604 -11.88 -15.56 18.65
CA PRO A 604 -10.78 -16.43 18.22
C PRO A 604 -9.66 -15.73 17.44
N ASN A 605 -9.86 -14.50 16.97
CA ASN A 605 -8.81 -13.68 16.35
C ASN A 605 -8.08 -12.78 17.37
N ALA A 606 -8.33 -12.90 18.68
CA ALA A 606 -7.71 -12.06 19.70
C ALA A 606 -6.17 -12.10 19.62
N LYS A 607 -5.54 -10.93 19.43
CA LYS A 607 -4.10 -10.78 19.23
C LYS A 607 -3.28 -11.41 20.35
N SER A 608 -3.72 -11.29 21.61
CA SER A 608 -3.00 -11.84 22.76
C SER A 608 -3.25 -13.33 23.03
N VAL A 609 -4.22 -13.95 22.34
CA VAL A 609 -4.59 -15.36 22.55
C VAL A 609 -4.10 -16.23 21.39
N SER A 610 -4.32 -15.79 20.16
CA SER A 610 -4.08 -16.56 18.94
C SER A 610 -3.15 -15.87 17.94
N ASP A 611 -2.60 -14.70 18.29
CA ASP A 611 -1.82 -13.84 17.38
C ASP A 611 -2.63 -13.41 16.12
N GLY A 612 -3.97 -13.34 16.24
CA GLY A 612 -4.86 -12.83 15.19
C GLY A 612 -4.93 -11.30 15.14
N GLU A 613 -5.84 -10.73 14.35
CA GLU A 613 -5.91 -9.28 14.11
C GLU A 613 -6.89 -8.50 15.00
N ASN A 614 -7.61 -9.17 15.91
CA ASN A 614 -8.41 -8.50 16.94
C ASN A 614 -7.49 -7.93 18.03
N THR A 615 -7.03 -6.70 17.80
CA THR A 615 -6.06 -5.99 18.66
C THR A 615 -6.72 -5.51 19.95
N GLU A 616 -8.04 -5.30 19.95
CA GLU A 616 -8.86 -5.01 21.12
C GLU A 616 -8.96 -6.21 22.06
N ASN A 617 -8.62 -7.42 21.63
CA ASN A 617 -8.89 -8.67 22.35
C ASN A 617 -10.37 -8.81 22.78
N TYR A 618 -11.30 -8.26 21.98
CA TYR A 618 -12.72 -8.29 22.26
C TYR A 618 -13.25 -9.74 22.19
N GLN A 619 -14.09 -10.13 23.16
CA GLN A 619 -14.65 -11.47 23.26
C GLN A 619 -16.11 -11.43 23.70
N ASN A 620 -17.01 -11.78 22.78
CA ASN A 620 -18.44 -11.87 23.02
C ASN A 620 -19.01 -13.12 22.31
N PRO A 621 -19.46 -14.15 23.05
CA PRO A 621 -19.94 -15.40 22.45
C PRO A 621 -21.14 -15.24 21.50
N VAL A 622 -21.96 -14.19 21.70
CA VAL A 622 -23.08 -13.90 20.80
C VAL A 622 -22.55 -13.34 19.49
N PHE A 623 -21.62 -12.38 19.56
CA PHE A 623 -20.93 -11.83 18.39
C PHE A 623 -20.23 -12.95 17.62
N ASP A 624 -19.44 -13.77 18.31
CA ASP A 624 -18.66 -14.86 17.71
C ASP A 624 -19.54 -15.83 16.92
N ARG A 625 -20.68 -16.23 17.49
CA ARG A 625 -21.64 -17.10 16.81
C ARG A 625 -22.30 -16.43 15.60
N LEU A 626 -22.61 -15.13 15.67
CA LEU A 626 -23.18 -14.39 14.54
C LEU A 626 -22.16 -14.22 13.42
N PHE A 627 -20.90 -13.95 13.78
CA PHE A 627 -19.79 -13.82 12.85
C PHE A 627 -19.54 -15.13 12.10
N GLU A 628 -19.51 -16.27 12.80
CA GLU A 628 -19.37 -17.60 12.19
C GLU A 628 -20.49 -17.94 11.20
N GLN A 629 -21.72 -17.47 11.44
CA GLN A 629 -22.81 -17.62 10.48
C GLN A 629 -22.61 -16.67 9.29
N MET A 630 -22.37 -15.39 9.57
CA MET A 630 -22.29 -14.32 8.57
C MET A 630 -21.18 -14.56 7.55
N LYS A 631 -19.99 -14.98 7.98
CA LYS A 631 -18.84 -15.17 7.09
C LYS A 631 -19.06 -16.19 5.98
N THR A 632 -20.00 -17.13 6.18
CA THR A 632 -20.31 -18.21 5.21
C THR A 632 -21.38 -17.83 4.20
N LEU A 633 -22.05 -16.69 4.39
CA LEU A 633 -23.14 -16.22 3.54
C LEU A 633 -22.62 -15.32 2.42
N ASP A 634 -23.25 -15.45 1.25
CA ASP A 634 -23.13 -14.49 0.18
C ASP A 634 -23.84 -13.17 0.55
N ASP A 635 -23.47 -12.09 -0.13
CA ASP A 635 -24.08 -10.78 0.10
C ASP A 635 -25.58 -10.81 -0.21
N GLY A 636 -26.39 -10.39 0.76
CA GLY A 636 -27.84 -10.41 0.65
C GLY A 636 -28.55 -10.11 1.97
N PRO A 637 -29.88 -10.14 1.99
CA PRO A 637 -30.68 -9.74 3.16
C PRO A 637 -30.36 -10.52 4.44
N ALA A 638 -30.05 -11.82 4.33
CA ALA A 638 -29.68 -12.65 5.48
C ALA A 638 -28.36 -12.21 6.11
N LYS A 639 -27.32 -11.97 5.28
CA LYS A 639 -26.02 -11.46 5.73
C LYS A 639 -26.16 -10.06 6.36
N GLN A 640 -26.93 -9.17 5.72
CA GLN A 640 -27.22 -7.83 6.24
C GLN A 640 -27.86 -7.88 7.64
N ALA A 641 -28.85 -8.76 7.85
CA ALA A 641 -29.53 -8.86 9.14
C ALA A 641 -28.59 -9.33 10.28
N LEU A 642 -27.61 -10.18 9.98
CA LEU A 642 -26.58 -10.58 10.94
C LEU A 642 -25.59 -9.44 11.19
N ILE A 643 -25.17 -8.72 10.15
CA ILE A 643 -24.31 -7.54 10.25
C ILE A 643 -24.95 -6.47 11.15
N ASP A 644 -26.22 -6.14 10.91
CA ASP A 644 -26.96 -5.16 11.71
C ASP A 644 -27.04 -5.57 13.20
N GLN A 645 -27.15 -6.87 13.50
CA GLN A 645 -27.13 -7.38 14.88
C GLN A 645 -25.74 -7.27 15.53
N MET A 646 -24.69 -7.64 14.79
CA MET A 646 -23.31 -7.56 15.26
C MET A 646 -22.90 -6.11 15.56
N ILE A 647 -23.25 -5.16 14.68
CA ILE A 647 -22.97 -3.73 14.89
C ILE A 647 -23.65 -3.23 16.16
N LYS A 648 -24.92 -3.58 16.41
CA LYS A 648 -25.63 -3.20 17.65
C LYS A 648 -24.95 -3.73 18.91
N ILE A 649 -24.35 -4.91 18.86
CA ILE A 649 -23.57 -5.47 19.97
C ILE A 649 -22.33 -4.59 20.22
N LEU A 650 -21.57 -4.26 19.17
CA LEU A 650 -20.36 -3.44 19.28
C LEU A 650 -20.66 -2.03 19.79
N GLU A 651 -21.74 -1.42 19.31
CA GLU A 651 -22.24 -0.13 19.78
C GLU A 651 -22.60 -0.17 21.27
N ALA A 652 -23.39 -1.17 21.68
CA ALA A 652 -23.82 -1.32 23.06
C ALA A 652 -22.64 -1.57 24.01
N ASP A 653 -21.71 -2.44 23.61
CA ASP A 653 -20.53 -2.77 24.41
C ASP A 653 -19.47 -1.65 24.41
N ALA A 654 -19.61 -0.66 23.53
CA ALA A 654 -18.61 0.37 23.25
C ALA A 654 -17.23 -0.27 23.03
N SER A 655 -17.15 -1.21 22.08
CA SER A 655 -15.94 -2.02 21.83
C SER A 655 -14.73 -1.18 21.41
N GLU A 656 -14.98 -0.07 20.73
CA GLU A 656 -13.99 0.94 20.35
C GLU A 656 -14.70 2.31 20.18
N SER A 657 -13.92 3.38 20.02
CA SER A 657 -14.40 4.60 19.39
C SER A 657 -14.23 4.45 17.88
N PHE A 658 -15.33 4.32 17.13
CA PHE A 658 -15.30 3.94 15.70
C PHE A 658 -14.49 4.88 14.79
N GLY A 659 -14.21 6.10 15.23
CA GLY A 659 -13.24 6.96 14.57
C GLY A 659 -13.75 7.63 13.30
N PHE A 660 -13.02 7.47 12.21
CA PHE A 660 -13.30 8.13 10.94
C PHE A 660 -12.83 7.31 9.75
N TYR A 661 -13.46 7.57 8.60
CA TYR A 661 -13.04 7.11 7.28
C TYR A 661 -12.38 8.27 6.54
N PRO A 662 -11.04 8.30 6.48
CA PRO A 662 -10.29 9.28 5.70
C PRO A 662 -10.79 9.50 4.30
N TYR A 663 -10.74 10.77 3.92
CA TYR A 663 -10.86 11.13 2.54
C TYR A 663 -9.60 10.68 1.80
N SER A 664 -9.82 10.17 0.59
CA SER A 664 -8.75 9.83 -0.34
C SER A 664 -8.76 10.82 -1.50
N SER A 665 -7.57 11.20 -1.94
CA SER A 665 -7.27 11.92 -3.16
C SER A 665 -5.85 11.55 -3.57
N ALA A 666 -5.65 10.99 -4.76
CA ALA A 666 -4.30 10.86 -5.32
C ALA A 666 -3.84 12.21 -5.90
N ALA A 667 -2.53 12.43 -5.97
CA ALA A 667 -1.93 13.59 -6.64
C ALA A 667 -1.48 13.20 -8.05
N VAL A 668 -2.22 13.64 -9.07
CA VAL A 668 -2.05 13.22 -10.46
C VAL A 668 -2.02 14.43 -11.40
N GLN A 669 -1.11 14.43 -12.38
CA GLN A 669 -1.01 15.50 -13.38
C GLN A 669 -2.17 15.47 -14.37
N HIS A 670 -2.53 16.62 -14.97
CA HIS A 670 -3.66 16.72 -15.90
C HIS A 670 -3.49 15.86 -17.16
N TRP A 671 -2.24 15.69 -17.61
CA TRP A 671 -1.89 14.89 -18.78
C TRP A 671 -1.92 13.37 -18.54
N VAL A 672 -2.19 12.91 -17.32
CA VAL A 672 -2.40 11.49 -17.01
C VAL A 672 -3.89 11.18 -17.08
N TYR A 673 -4.26 10.35 -18.06
CA TYR A 673 -5.63 9.92 -18.31
C TYR A 673 -5.92 8.55 -17.66
N ASN A 674 -7.21 8.25 -17.54
CA ASN A 674 -7.74 7.01 -16.98
C ASN A 674 -7.38 6.74 -15.52
N SER A 675 -6.87 7.72 -14.77
CA SER A 675 -6.59 7.55 -13.35
C SER A 675 -7.90 7.50 -12.56
N LYS A 676 -8.19 6.34 -11.97
CA LYS A 676 -9.24 6.15 -10.96
C LYS A 676 -8.65 5.39 -9.75
N PRO A 677 -8.00 6.11 -8.81
CA PRO A 677 -7.31 5.51 -7.69
C PRO A 677 -8.25 4.72 -6.77
N ALA A 678 -7.74 3.65 -6.14
CA ALA A 678 -8.43 2.84 -5.15
C ALA A 678 -7.49 1.86 -4.45
N ILE A 679 -7.63 1.71 -3.13
CA ILE A 679 -6.74 0.86 -2.32
C ILE A 679 -6.76 -0.62 -2.73
N LEU A 680 -7.90 -1.11 -3.22
CA LEU A 680 -8.09 -2.50 -3.65
C LEU A 680 -7.67 -2.75 -5.11
N ILE A 681 -7.42 -1.71 -5.91
CA ILE A 681 -7.00 -1.85 -7.31
C ILE A 681 -5.53 -1.52 -7.46
N ARG A 682 -4.71 -2.56 -7.27
CA ARG A 682 -3.25 -2.44 -7.23
C ARG A 682 -2.59 -2.65 -8.60
N ASP A 683 -3.35 -3.13 -9.60
CA ASP A 683 -2.85 -3.43 -10.95
C ASP A 683 -3.18 -2.35 -12.00
N HIS A 684 -3.44 -1.12 -11.55
CA HIS A 684 -3.98 -0.04 -12.39
C HIS A 684 -2.97 0.61 -13.35
N GLY A 685 -1.67 0.36 -13.19
CA GLY A 685 -0.61 0.93 -14.05
C GLY A 685 -0.82 0.64 -15.54
N ARG A 686 -1.39 -0.52 -15.90
CA ARG A 686 -1.73 -0.82 -17.30
C ARG A 686 -2.77 0.12 -17.92
N TYR A 687 -3.60 0.74 -17.09
CA TYR A 687 -4.72 1.56 -17.53
C TYR A 687 -4.36 3.03 -17.69
N LEU A 688 -3.26 3.47 -17.07
CA LEU A 688 -2.82 4.87 -17.13
C LEU A 688 -2.25 5.19 -18.51
N ARG A 689 -2.69 6.31 -19.09
CA ARG A 689 -2.18 6.85 -20.35
C ARG A 689 -1.58 8.24 -20.11
N VAL A 690 -0.42 8.52 -20.70
CA VAL A 690 0.28 9.81 -20.58
C VAL A 690 0.21 10.55 -21.92
N ASP A 691 -0.24 11.80 -21.89
CA ASP A 691 -0.07 12.73 -23.02
C ASP A 691 1.32 13.39 -22.94
N VAL A 692 2.25 12.82 -23.71
CA VAL A 692 3.67 13.23 -23.70
C VAL A 692 3.88 14.63 -24.27
N ASP A 693 3.05 15.05 -25.21
CA ASP A 693 3.15 16.38 -25.81
C ASP A 693 2.69 17.45 -24.82
N GLU A 694 1.59 17.19 -24.12
CA GLU A 694 1.10 18.07 -23.07
C GLU A 694 2.07 18.15 -21.89
N ARG A 695 2.59 17.03 -21.40
CA ARG A 695 3.62 17.02 -20.36
C ARG A 695 4.84 17.85 -20.75
N ARG A 696 5.36 17.66 -21.96
CA ARG A 696 6.51 18.42 -22.45
C ARG A 696 6.22 19.92 -22.49
N ARG A 697 5.05 20.32 -23.00
CA ARG A 697 4.63 21.74 -23.02
C ARG A 697 4.54 22.31 -21.61
N ALA A 698 3.90 21.59 -20.69
CA ALA A 698 3.71 22.00 -19.31
C ALA A 698 5.05 22.14 -18.57
N GLN A 699 5.91 21.12 -18.61
CA GLN A 699 7.25 21.18 -17.99
C GLN A 699 8.09 22.35 -18.52
N ALA A 700 8.07 22.59 -19.84
CA ALA A 700 8.77 23.71 -20.46
C ALA A 700 8.18 25.08 -20.05
N ALA A 701 6.88 25.14 -19.76
CA ALA A 701 6.22 26.35 -19.27
C ALA A 701 6.51 26.61 -17.78
N TRP A 702 6.48 25.56 -16.94
CA TRP A 702 6.59 25.67 -15.49
C TRP A 702 8.02 25.84 -14.99
N ASN A 703 9.00 25.31 -15.72
CA ASN A 703 10.41 25.30 -15.29
C ASN A 703 11.27 26.30 -16.07
N LYS A 704 10.70 27.45 -16.48
CA LYS A 704 11.46 28.49 -17.16
C LYS A 704 12.49 29.12 -16.21
N PRO A 705 13.79 29.07 -16.52
CA PRO A 705 14.82 29.68 -15.69
C PRO A 705 14.66 31.21 -15.61
N VAL A 706 14.82 31.76 -14.40
CA VAL A 706 14.76 33.20 -14.13
C VAL A 706 16.18 33.79 -14.25
N TRP A 707 16.50 34.37 -15.41
CA TRP A 707 17.87 34.83 -15.72
C TRP A 707 18.22 36.24 -15.25
N TRP A 708 17.24 37.11 -14.99
CA TRP A 708 17.52 38.52 -14.71
C TRP A 708 18.45 38.76 -13.50
N PRO A 709 18.42 37.97 -12.40
CA PRO A 709 19.36 38.16 -11.29
C PRO A 709 20.80 37.88 -11.73
N MET A 710 21.01 36.89 -12.61
CA MET A 710 22.33 36.58 -13.16
C MET A 710 22.84 37.69 -14.07
N VAL A 711 21.95 38.33 -14.84
CA VAL A 711 22.30 39.52 -15.62
C VAL A 711 22.76 40.65 -14.71
N LEU A 712 22.01 40.96 -13.65
CA LEU A 712 22.40 42.00 -12.68
C LEU A 712 23.71 41.69 -11.98
N LEU A 713 23.92 40.44 -11.57
CA LEU A 713 25.15 39.99 -10.91
C LEU A 713 26.35 40.11 -11.86
N THR A 714 26.17 39.77 -13.14
CA THR A 714 27.20 39.93 -14.17
C THR A 714 27.53 41.41 -14.41
N LEU A 715 26.51 42.29 -14.49
CA LEU A 715 26.70 43.73 -14.62
C LEU A 715 27.40 44.34 -13.40
N ALA A 716 27.04 43.90 -12.19
CA ALA A 716 27.68 44.34 -10.94
C ALA A 716 29.16 43.92 -10.91
N LEU A 717 29.46 42.67 -11.29
CA LEU A 717 30.84 42.16 -11.36
C LEU A 717 31.66 42.93 -12.40
N ALA A 718 31.09 43.20 -13.57
CA ALA A 718 31.72 44.02 -14.61
C ALA A 718 31.98 45.45 -14.13
N GLY A 719 31.05 46.05 -13.37
CA GLY A 719 31.20 47.36 -12.74
C GLY A 719 32.35 47.38 -11.72
N LEU A 720 32.43 46.38 -10.84
CA LEU A 720 33.54 46.22 -9.89
C LEU A 720 34.88 46.06 -10.59
N LEU A 721 34.93 45.28 -11.67
CA LEU A 721 36.13 45.10 -12.48
C LEU A 721 36.57 46.42 -13.13
N LEU A 722 35.63 47.19 -13.70
CA LEU A 722 35.92 48.51 -14.27
C LEU A 722 36.49 49.47 -13.23
N LEU A 723 35.95 49.47 -12.01
CA LEU A 723 36.49 50.25 -10.89
C LEU A 723 37.90 49.78 -10.50
N ALA A 724 38.13 48.48 -10.42
CA ALA A 724 39.45 47.91 -10.11
C ALA A 724 40.50 48.27 -11.17
N VAL A 725 40.16 48.14 -12.45
CA VAL A 725 41.05 48.52 -13.58
C VAL A 725 41.31 50.02 -13.58
N ARG A 726 40.30 50.86 -13.34
CA ARG A 726 40.48 52.32 -13.22
C ARG A 726 41.39 52.67 -12.05
N SER A 727 41.19 52.06 -10.89
CA SER A 727 42.03 52.25 -9.70
C SER A 727 43.48 51.80 -9.95
N PHE A 728 43.67 50.65 -10.61
CA PHE A 728 44.99 50.13 -10.96
C PHE A 728 45.73 51.07 -11.94
N LYS A 729 45.08 51.47 -13.05
CA LYS A 729 45.65 52.43 -14.00
C LYS A 729 45.96 53.78 -13.35
N ARG A 730 45.14 54.22 -12.39
CA ARG A 730 45.39 55.43 -11.60
C ARG A 730 46.65 55.27 -10.75
N ARG A 731 46.82 54.12 -10.07
CA ARG A 731 48.02 53.81 -9.27
C ARG A 731 49.30 53.69 -10.11
N GLU A 732 49.24 53.13 -11.31
CA GLU A 732 50.40 53.09 -12.23
C GLU A 732 50.87 54.50 -12.62
N ARG A 733 49.97 55.49 -12.61
CA ARG A 733 50.28 56.89 -12.89
C ARG A 733 50.55 57.71 -11.63
N MET A 734 50.63 57.09 -10.46
CA MET A 734 50.91 57.80 -9.22
C MET A 734 52.39 57.71 -8.86
N ASN A 735 52.98 58.83 -8.45
CA ASN A 735 54.32 58.82 -7.85
C ASN A 735 54.29 58.22 -6.42
N ALA A 736 55.46 58.08 -5.78
CA ALA A 736 55.56 57.54 -4.41
C ALA A 736 54.82 58.37 -3.34
N ARG A 737 54.39 59.60 -3.67
CA ARG A 737 53.57 60.48 -2.82
C ARG A 737 52.07 60.41 -3.13
N GLY A 738 51.67 59.61 -4.13
CA GLY A 738 50.28 59.41 -4.52
C GLY A 738 49.72 60.44 -5.50
N GLU A 739 50.57 61.28 -6.11
CA GLU A 739 50.15 62.31 -7.06
C GLU A 739 50.08 61.75 -8.49
N LEU A 740 49.04 62.11 -9.24
CA LEU A 740 48.86 61.72 -10.64
C LEU A 740 49.88 62.43 -11.54
N LEU A 741 50.71 61.65 -12.22
CA LEU A 741 51.65 62.14 -13.24
C LEU A 741 50.86 62.57 -14.49
N PRO A 742 51.16 63.75 -15.07
CA PRO A 742 50.58 64.17 -16.35
C PRO A 742 50.94 63.19 -17.46
N ALA A 743 49.98 62.95 -18.37
CA ALA A 743 50.05 61.91 -19.39
C ALA A 743 51.17 62.12 -20.41
#